data_AF-A0A7G2CD27-F1
#
_entry.id   AF-A0A7G2CD27-F1
#
_cell.length_a   1.000
_cell.length_b   1.000
_cell.length_c   1.000
_cell.angle_alpha   90.00
_cell.angle_beta   90.00
_cell.angle_gamma   90.00
#
_symmetry.space_group_name_H-M   'P 1'
#
loop_
_entity.id
_entity.type
_entity.pdbx_description
1 polymer ?
#
loop_
_entity_poly.entity_id
_entity_poly.type
_entity_poly.pdbx_seq_one_letter_code
_entity_poly.pdbx_strand_id
1 'polypeptide(L)'
;MTENKKKVLCLHGGRQTAEIFENQLAKIQTDLKDISEFHYIDAPFLLEKLQEDDDVCTRSWCSPEGDYTEADKAVEAAIKAIGPVQVLLGFSQGGAVACRYLARQALGEIEEGCRVRGMILAGTPDPRTFLKDDLLQRYQSAVGEGDFLGEVPSLHLVGKKDAVVPPEESIGLAKATGQNGELIEHEHAHSFPQQQFVRRALRNFLSFLDADPVQTEEDQAQREADLEMMSMMYDEAASCAQDGTVPLPLVDEGTLDSVGDPSIRRIVSHLRMRLHVPKHYPRVFPTVSVGAVGEEVHRTGVEKWKAALLAEADRYLSEECVVGDSVLLPLYLALTQWTQEHLPALLTALEDDGAPVEEEEERKQSAWDLEDEAARAENIAAATVDAERRLCAAQTETVDTEEVGGGGGKSNRTLVVGLIGKPSAGKSTFFNAITDPQSEADAARVAAFPFTTIEPNVGTGFGPVRCACGLLQRSQEGITTSFPACDAQYGHVYHRDGPHRRHPVIVKDVAGLVQGAYEGKGKGNQFLNDLCDADVLVHVVDGAAATEADGTACTPGEGSALKDIDWVRAEVHSWIYDNLRSKWFSITRQPIKLRSMFTGYRSSPTFVDRVLQMVGVNLDPVQLSKTIRQWGPVELHTLVAVYVRLRFPMVVALNKADIPSAFTPVYEQLRRQYPTERFVPMSARTECALLSLRQRGVVRYQSGDKEYHLQPAEERARLQQSWSKEEEKDCAAKVKQVEQFFETHVLPTTGVQEVLAEALRLCPVTFVYPVTQLPVIPSLLRCLSLRKGCTAEELFNVMSHQKWIDGKYVRCEAVSLSEERVGAVVNLRKVDTLQGPLC
;
A
#
# COMPACT_ATOMS: atom_id res chain seq x y z
N MET A 1 36.05 -5.86 -29.00
CA MET A 1 35.04 -5.66 -30.04
C MET A 1 33.72 -5.54 -29.31
N THR A 2 33.02 -4.42 -29.42
CA THR A 2 31.70 -4.24 -28.81
C THR A 2 30.73 -5.19 -29.51
N GLU A 3 30.34 -6.27 -28.85
CA GLU A 3 29.22 -7.12 -29.30
C GLU A 3 28.00 -6.24 -29.52
N ASN A 4 27.32 -6.46 -30.64
CA ASN A 4 26.25 -5.63 -31.14
C ASN A 4 25.00 -5.86 -30.27
N LYS A 5 24.82 -5.07 -29.20
CA LYS A 5 23.69 -5.20 -28.27
C LYS A 5 22.36 -5.12 -29.02
N LYS A 6 21.40 -5.94 -28.61
CA LYS A 6 20.06 -5.97 -29.22
C LYS A 6 19.27 -4.74 -28.79
N LYS A 7 18.74 -4.01 -29.76
CA LYS A 7 17.84 -2.90 -29.53
C LYS A 7 16.41 -3.41 -29.34
N VAL A 8 15.85 -3.08 -28.18
CA VAL A 8 14.47 -3.42 -27.78
C VAL A 8 13.67 -2.12 -27.72
N LEU A 9 12.62 -2.00 -28.53
CA LEU A 9 11.71 -0.86 -28.48
C LEU A 9 10.53 -1.19 -27.57
N CYS A 10 10.36 -0.39 -26.51
CA CYS A 10 9.39 -0.57 -25.46
C CYS A 10 8.16 0.32 -25.66
N LEU A 11 6.99 -0.34 -25.72
CA LEU A 11 5.67 0.27 -25.89
C LEU A 11 4.88 0.11 -24.58
N HIS A 12 4.63 1.22 -23.90
CA HIS A 12 3.98 1.25 -22.59
C HIS A 12 2.48 0.91 -22.65
N GLY A 13 1.84 0.68 -21.50
CA GLY A 13 0.39 0.45 -21.42
C GLY A 13 -0.43 1.74 -21.61
N GLY A 14 -1.76 1.61 -21.78
CA GLY A 14 -2.64 2.78 -21.81
C GLY A 14 -2.62 3.53 -20.46
N ARG A 15 -2.80 4.86 -20.49
CA ARG A 15 -2.70 5.75 -19.32
C ARG A 15 -1.32 5.73 -18.64
N GLN A 16 -0.26 5.56 -19.42
CA GLN A 16 1.14 5.66 -18.96
C GLN A 16 1.94 6.59 -19.88
N THR A 17 3.20 6.82 -19.52
CA THR A 17 4.22 7.50 -20.35
C THR A 17 5.44 6.61 -20.49
N ALA A 18 6.30 6.93 -21.46
CA ALA A 18 7.59 6.29 -21.67
C ALA A 18 8.45 6.30 -20.39
N GLU A 19 8.51 7.44 -19.69
CA GLU A 19 9.27 7.61 -18.46
C GLU A 19 8.76 6.72 -17.31
N ILE A 20 7.43 6.61 -17.14
CA ILE A 20 6.84 5.71 -16.14
C ILE A 20 7.22 4.27 -16.45
N PHE A 21 7.14 3.86 -17.72
CA PHE A 21 7.43 2.50 -18.14
C PHE A 21 8.93 2.16 -18.05
N GLU A 22 9.81 3.13 -18.35
CA GLU A 22 11.25 3.01 -18.16
C GLU A 22 11.58 2.72 -16.68
N ASN A 23 10.99 3.48 -15.76
CA ASN A 23 11.16 3.29 -14.33
C ASN A 23 10.64 1.92 -13.85
N GLN A 24 9.53 1.42 -14.42
CA GLN A 24 9.03 0.07 -14.11
C GLN A 24 10.00 -1.04 -14.54
N LEU A 25 10.75 -0.84 -15.64
CA LEU A 25 11.71 -1.82 -16.17
C LEU A 25 13.15 -1.64 -15.68
N ALA A 26 13.43 -0.70 -14.77
CA ALA A 26 14.79 -0.34 -14.36
C ALA A 26 15.67 -1.53 -13.89
N LYS A 27 15.08 -2.49 -13.17
CA LYS A 27 15.80 -3.69 -12.73
C LYS A 27 16.11 -4.64 -13.89
N ILE A 28 15.18 -4.83 -14.83
CA ILE A 28 15.39 -5.62 -16.05
C ILE A 28 16.48 -4.99 -16.93
N GLN A 29 16.45 -3.66 -17.09
CA GLN A 29 17.48 -2.95 -17.84
C GLN A 29 18.86 -3.17 -17.23
N THR A 30 18.96 -3.08 -15.90
CA THR A 30 20.22 -3.29 -15.18
C THR A 30 20.74 -4.71 -15.36
N ASP A 31 19.85 -5.70 -15.31
CA ASP A 31 20.17 -7.12 -15.43
C ASP A 31 20.48 -7.55 -16.86
N LEU A 32 20.04 -6.84 -17.89
CA LEU A 32 20.25 -7.19 -19.31
C LEU A 32 21.17 -6.22 -20.06
N LYS A 33 21.77 -5.26 -19.35
CA LYS A 33 22.62 -4.19 -19.91
C LYS A 33 23.82 -4.69 -20.73
N ASP A 34 24.25 -5.93 -20.50
CA ASP A 34 25.34 -6.59 -21.22
C ASP A 34 24.92 -7.04 -22.61
N ILE A 35 23.65 -7.44 -22.82
CA ILE A 35 23.17 -8.04 -24.08
C ILE A 35 22.17 -7.18 -24.86
N SER A 36 21.52 -6.20 -24.22
CA SER A 36 20.49 -5.37 -24.87
C SER A 36 20.52 -3.89 -24.47
N GLU A 37 19.92 -3.07 -25.33
CA GLU A 37 19.66 -1.64 -25.17
C GLU A 37 18.15 -1.42 -25.30
N PHE A 38 17.54 -0.77 -24.30
CA PHE A 38 16.10 -0.52 -24.27
C PHE A 38 15.81 0.92 -24.68
N HIS A 39 14.85 1.10 -25.58
CA HIS A 39 14.39 2.40 -26.07
C HIS A 39 12.91 2.56 -25.77
N TYR A 40 12.52 3.71 -25.21
CA TYR A 40 11.14 3.98 -24.79
C TYR A 40 10.55 5.09 -25.65
N ILE A 41 9.30 4.91 -26.06
CA ILE A 41 8.57 5.94 -26.81
C ILE A 41 7.19 6.18 -26.20
N ASP A 42 6.75 7.42 -26.31
CA ASP A 42 5.45 7.87 -25.86
C ASP A 42 4.37 7.56 -26.90
N ALA A 43 3.19 7.14 -26.42
CA ALA A 43 2.03 6.96 -27.28
C ALA A 43 1.52 8.33 -27.82
N PRO A 44 0.94 8.37 -29.04
CA PRO A 44 0.67 9.61 -29.76
C PRO A 44 -0.47 10.45 -29.16
N PHE A 45 -1.44 9.82 -28.48
CA PHE A 45 -2.59 10.53 -27.95
C PHE A 45 -2.36 10.93 -26.51
N LEU A 46 -2.38 12.24 -26.26
CA LEU A 46 -2.41 12.80 -24.92
C LEU A 46 -3.82 12.61 -24.36
N LEU A 47 -3.93 11.93 -23.23
CA LEU A 47 -5.20 11.84 -22.52
C LEU A 47 -5.39 13.10 -21.69
N GLU A 48 -6.65 13.51 -21.56
CA GLU A 48 -7.01 14.51 -20.57
C GLU A 48 -6.54 14.05 -19.20
N LYS A 49 -6.12 15.01 -18.38
CA LYS A 49 -5.71 14.70 -17.02
C LYS A 49 -6.87 14.02 -16.31
N LEU A 50 -6.57 12.94 -15.58
CA LEU A 50 -7.60 12.24 -14.82
C LEU A 50 -8.08 13.15 -13.68
N GLN A 51 -7.22 14.06 -13.22
CA GLN A 51 -7.51 15.13 -12.27
C GLN A 51 -6.80 16.43 -12.71
N GLU A 52 -7.39 17.62 -12.49
CA GLU A 52 -6.81 18.90 -12.93
C GLU A 52 -5.35 19.12 -12.41
N ASP A 53 -5.04 18.49 -11.27
CA ASP A 53 -3.76 18.55 -10.53
C ASP A 53 -2.71 17.52 -10.96
N ASP A 54 -2.97 16.64 -11.94
CA ASP A 54 -1.94 15.71 -12.44
C ASP A 54 -0.78 16.50 -13.08
N ASP A 55 0.45 16.31 -12.61
CA ASP A 55 1.65 16.98 -13.15
C ASP A 55 2.05 16.46 -14.54
N VAL A 56 1.61 15.25 -14.90
CA VAL A 56 1.99 14.56 -16.14
C VAL A 56 0.76 14.03 -16.83
N CYS A 57 0.46 14.54 -18.01
CA CYS A 57 -0.59 13.99 -18.86
C CYS A 57 -0.20 12.57 -19.30
N THR A 58 -1.07 11.59 -19.04
CA THR A 58 -0.87 10.20 -19.49
C THR A 58 -1.22 10.05 -20.97
N ARG A 59 -0.81 8.94 -21.60
CA ARG A 59 -0.97 8.74 -23.04
C ARG A 59 -1.68 7.44 -23.39
N SER A 60 -2.27 7.41 -24.58
CA SER A 60 -2.94 6.25 -25.19
C SER A 60 -2.41 5.99 -26.60
N TRP A 61 -2.36 4.71 -26.97
CA TRP A 61 -1.99 4.26 -28.31
C TRP A 61 -3.15 4.29 -29.31
N CYS A 62 -4.39 4.40 -28.85
CA CYS A 62 -5.54 4.58 -29.72
C CYS A 62 -6.22 5.92 -29.48
N SER A 63 -6.90 6.41 -30.53
CA SER A 63 -7.81 7.55 -30.43
C SER A 63 -8.99 7.22 -29.49
N PRO A 64 -9.78 8.22 -29.07
CA PRO A 64 -11.02 7.98 -28.31
C PRO A 64 -12.00 7.03 -29.02
N GLU A 65 -11.97 6.97 -30.36
CA GLU A 65 -12.77 6.08 -31.20
C GLU A 65 -12.16 4.68 -31.38
N GLY A 66 -10.96 4.44 -30.84
CA GLY A 66 -10.26 3.16 -30.94
C GLY A 66 -9.40 2.99 -32.20
N ASP A 67 -9.00 4.08 -32.88
CA ASP A 67 -8.11 4.02 -34.05
C ASP A 67 -6.63 4.04 -33.63
N TYR A 68 -5.84 3.12 -34.19
CA TYR A 68 -4.42 2.93 -33.90
C TYR A 68 -3.48 3.43 -35.03
N THR A 69 -4.02 4.03 -36.09
CA THR A 69 -3.23 4.47 -37.26
C THR A 69 -2.08 5.42 -36.91
N GLU A 70 -2.29 6.34 -35.96
CA GLU A 70 -1.22 7.25 -35.51
C GLU A 70 -0.16 6.53 -34.65
N ALA A 71 -0.55 5.47 -33.92
CA ALA A 71 0.40 4.64 -33.19
C ALA A 71 1.29 3.85 -34.16
N ASP A 72 0.72 3.31 -35.24
CA ASP A 72 1.46 2.59 -36.27
C ASP A 72 2.54 3.50 -36.90
N LYS A 73 2.22 4.76 -37.18
CA LYS A 73 3.17 5.78 -37.68
C LYS A 73 4.24 6.12 -36.66
N ALA A 74 3.86 6.29 -35.38
CA ALA A 74 4.78 6.64 -34.31
C ALA A 74 5.84 5.56 -34.08
N VAL A 75 5.44 4.28 -34.06
CA VAL A 75 6.36 3.14 -33.92
C VAL A 75 7.30 3.04 -35.12
N GLU A 76 6.78 3.19 -36.34
CA GLU A 76 7.60 3.13 -37.55
C GLU A 76 8.63 4.28 -37.61
N ALA A 77 8.23 5.50 -37.24
CA ALA A 77 9.13 6.65 -37.15
C ALA A 77 10.21 6.43 -36.08
N ALA A 78 9.85 5.85 -34.93
CA ALA A 78 10.79 5.54 -33.86
C ALA A 78 11.84 4.50 -34.31
N ILE A 79 11.44 3.43 -34.97
CA ILE A 79 12.37 2.40 -35.49
C ILE A 79 13.31 3.04 -36.52
N LYS A 80 12.79 3.86 -37.44
CA LYS A 80 13.61 4.60 -38.41
C LYS A 80 14.63 5.53 -37.75
N ALA A 81 14.27 6.15 -36.61
CA ALA A 81 15.17 7.05 -35.87
C ALA A 81 16.23 6.30 -35.03
N ILE A 82 15.85 5.18 -34.40
CA ILE A 82 16.72 4.38 -33.53
C ILE A 82 17.73 3.55 -34.35
N GLY A 83 17.38 3.20 -35.59
CA GLY A 83 18.08 2.21 -36.40
C GLY A 83 17.46 0.82 -36.24
N PRO A 84 18.05 -0.24 -36.82
CA PRO A 84 17.42 -1.56 -36.86
C PRO A 84 17.11 -2.05 -35.44
N VAL A 85 15.82 -2.09 -35.10
CA VAL A 85 15.31 -2.62 -33.84
C VAL A 85 15.08 -4.12 -34.01
N GLN A 86 15.64 -4.92 -33.12
CA GLN A 86 15.50 -6.38 -33.22
C GLN A 86 14.22 -6.88 -32.55
N VAL A 87 13.76 -6.22 -31.49
CA VAL A 87 12.64 -6.71 -30.66
C VAL A 87 11.68 -5.59 -30.30
N LEU A 88 10.37 -5.88 -30.41
CA LEU A 88 9.33 -5.06 -29.78
C LEU A 88 8.93 -5.65 -28.44
N LEU A 89 8.89 -4.81 -27.41
CA LEU A 89 8.36 -5.15 -26.10
C LEU A 89 7.11 -4.32 -25.85
N GLY A 90 5.95 -4.97 -25.77
CA GLY A 90 4.67 -4.31 -25.54
C GLY A 90 4.02 -4.74 -24.23
N PHE A 91 3.55 -3.76 -23.46
CA PHE A 91 2.72 -3.99 -22.27
C PHE A 91 1.30 -3.50 -22.52
N SER A 92 0.29 -4.32 -22.21
CA SER A 92 -1.13 -3.94 -22.32
C SER A 92 -1.46 -3.40 -23.72
N GLN A 93 -1.98 -2.18 -23.82
CA GLN A 93 -2.27 -1.51 -25.09
C GLN A 93 -1.06 -1.42 -26.04
N GLY A 94 0.16 -1.25 -25.51
CA GLY A 94 1.39 -1.27 -26.32
C GLY A 94 1.69 -2.63 -26.94
N GLY A 95 1.26 -3.73 -26.31
CA GLY A 95 1.31 -5.07 -26.89
C GLY A 95 0.40 -5.22 -28.11
N ALA A 96 -0.79 -4.59 -28.08
CA ALA A 96 -1.67 -4.56 -29.24
C ALA A 96 -1.03 -3.85 -30.44
N VAL A 97 -0.34 -2.72 -30.20
CA VAL A 97 0.41 -2.02 -31.26
C VAL A 97 1.55 -2.87 -31.81
N ALA A 98 2.27 -3.59 -30.95
CA ALA A 98 3.33 -4.50 -31.37
C ALA A 98 2.79 -5.59 -32.32
N CYS A 99 1.63 -6.19 -32.00
CA CYS A 99 0.95 -7.15 -32.88
C CYS A 99 0.54 -6.52 -34.23
N ARG A 100 0.04 -5.28 -34.23
CA ARG A 100 -0.31 -4.56 -35.47
C ARG A 100 0.91 -4.30 -36.35
N TYR A 101 2.03 -3.90 -35.74
CA TYR A 101 3.29 -3.68 -36.45
C TYR A 101 3.72 -4.95 -37.19
N LEU A 102 3.60 -6.10 -36.52
CA LEU A 102 3.94 -7.38 -37.13
C LEU A 102 2.97 -7.81 -38.23
N ALA A 103 1.68 -7.55 -38.07
CA ALA A 103 0.69 -7.78 -39.11
C ALA A 103 1.04 -6.98 -40.39
N ARG A 104 1.42 -5.70 -40.24
CA ARG A 104 1.91 -4.85 -41.33
C ARG A 104 3.21 -5.38 -41.94
N GLN A 105 4.14 -5.88 -41.11
CA GLN A 105 5.38 -6.50 -41.58
C GLN A 105 5.11 -7.72 -42.48
N ALA A 106 4.21 -8.61 -42.07
CA ALA A 106 3.83 -9.79 -42.84
C ALA A 106 3.12 -9.44 -44.15
N LEU A 107 2.34 -8.35 -44.17
CA LEU A 107 1.70 -7.83 -45.38
C LEU A 107 2.68 -7.12 -46.33
N GLY A 108 3.96 -7.01 -45.97
CA GLY A 108 4.98 -6.34 -46.78
C GLY A 108 4.89 -4.81 -46.72
N GLU A 109 4.19 -4.24 -45.74
CA GLU A 109 4.04 -2.79 -45.56
C GLU A 109 5.23 -2.15 -44.81
N ILE A 110 6.11 -2.96 -44.24
CA ILE A 110 7.30 -2.52 -43.49
C ILE A 110 8.57 -2.73 -44.33
N GLU A 111 9.39 -1.70 -44.44
CA GLU A 111 10.69 -1.72 -45.13
C GLU A 111 11.64 -2.76 -44.51
N GLU A 112 12.46 -3.43 -45.34
CA GLU A 112 13.34 -4.53 -44.91
C GLU A 112 14.27 -4.14 -43.74
N GLY A 113 14.79 -2.92 -43.73
CA GLY A 113 15.66 -2.41 -42.66
C GLY A 113 14.94 -2.05 -41.35
N CYS A 114 13.61 -2.07 -41.34
CA CYS A 114 12.77 -1.78 -40.17
C CYS A 114 12.10 -3.04 -39.60
N ARG A 115 12.37 -4.22 -40.19
CA ARG A 115 11.76 -5.47 -39.74
C ARG A 115 12.28 -5.90 -38.38
N VAL A 116 11.36 -6.33 -37.52
CA VAL A 116 11.66 -6.86 -36.19
C VAL A 116 11.74 -8.38 -36.23
N ARG A 117 12.62 -8.96 -35.39
CA ARG A 117 12.95 -10.39 -35.36
C ARG A 117 12.40 -11.12 -34.15
N GLY A 118 11.86 -10.42 -33.16
CA GLY A 118 11.24 -11.03 -31.99
C GLY A 118 10.25 -10.10 -31.29
N MET A 119 9.38 -10.67 -30.48
CA MET A 119 8.36 -9.94 -29.73
C MET A 119 8.27 -10.37 -28.27
N ILE A 120 8.07 -9.43 -27.36
CA ILE A 120 7.82 -9.67 -25.94
C ILE A 120 6.49 -9.00 -25.59
N LEU A 121 5.52 -9.77 -25.14
CA LEU A 121 4.17 -9.30 -24.81
C LEU A 121 3.88 -9.56 -23.34
N ALA A 122 3.40 -8.54 -22.62
CA ALA A 122 3.02 -8.67 -21.22
C ALA A 122 1.62 -8.12 -20.99
N GLY A 123 0.74 -8.91 -20.37
CA GLY A 123 -0.66 -8.53 -20.09
C GLY A 123 -1.38 -7.96 -21.32
N THR A 124 -1.12 -8.52 -22.50
CA THR A 124 -1.57 -7.98 -23.79
C THR A 124 -2.96 -8.54 -24.13
N PRO A 125 -3.97 -7.69 -24.40
CA PRO A 125 -5.29 -8.17 -24.81
C PRO A 125 -5.19 -8.80 -26.21
N ASP A 126 -6.03 -9.81 -26.48
CA ASP A 126 -6.00 -10.51 -27.76
C ASP A 126 -6.49 -9.58 -28.89
N PRO A 127 -5.62 -9.12 -29.82
CA PRO A 127 -6.02 -8.15 -30.83
C PRO A 127 -7.18 -8.65 -31.71
N ARG A 128 -7.33 -9.98 -31.84
CA ARG A 128 -8.36 -10.62 -32.65
C ARG A 128 -9.78 -10.42 -32.11
N THR A 129 -9.92 -10.09 -30.83
CA THR A 129 -11.24 -9.98 -30.17
C THR A 129 -11.79 -8.56 -30.19
N PHE A 130 -10.93 -7.53 -30.26
CA PHE A 130 -11.36 -6.14 -30.07
C PHE A 130 -10.90 -5.15 -31.16
N LEU A 131 -9.88 -5.45 -31.96
CA LEU A 131 -9.52 -4.58 -33.09
C LEU A 131 -10.57 -4.71 -34.20
N LYS A 132 -11.17 -3.58 -34.58
CA LYS A 132 -12.27 -3.50 -35.56
C LYS A 132 -11.82 -3.04 -36.94
N ASP A 133 -10.53 -2.90 -37.17
CA ASP A 133 -9.99 -2.39 -38.42
C ASP A 133 -9.67 -3.51 -39.42
N ASP A 134 -9.61 -3.14 -40.71
CA ASP A 134 -9.40 -4.08 -41.82
C ASP A 134 -7.99 -4.70 -41.83
N LEU A 135 -7.05 -4.18 -41.03
CA LEU A 135 -5.66 -4.67 -40.97
C LEU A 135 -5.61 -6.17 -40.58
N LEU A 136 -6.29 -6.57 -39.51
CA LEU A 136 -6.29 -7.96 -39.08
C LEU A 136 -7.03 -8.88 -40.06
N GLN A 137 -8.09 -8.37 -40.70
CA GLN A 137 -8.82 -9.12 -41.72
C GLN A 137 -7.95 -9.38 -42.96
N ARG A 138 -7.20 -8.36 -43.42
CA ARG A 138 -6.21 -8.49 -44.50
C ARG A 138 -5.08 -9.44 -44.11
N TYR A 139 -4.57 -9.34 -42.89
CA TYR A 139 -3.54 -10.23 -42.37
C TYR A 139 -4.00 -11.69 -42.32
N GLN A 140 -5.18 -11.96 -41.75
CA GLN A 140 -5.76 -13.30 -41.68
C GLN A 140 -6.01 -13.89 -43.07
N SER A 141 -6.45 -13.06 -44.03
CA SER A 141 -6.62 -13.47 -45.42
C SER A 141 -5.30 -13.79 -46.13
N ALA A 142 -4.18 -13.16 -45.71
CA ALA A 142 -2.87 -13.34 -46.31
C ALA A 142 -2.06 -14.51 -45.71
N VAL A 143 -2.19 -14.77 -44.41
CA VAL A 143 -1.39 -15.78 -43.68
C VAL A 143 -2.13 -17.13 -43.51
N GLY A 144 -3.45 -17.15 -43.68
CA GLY A 144 -4.27 -18.36 -43.53
C GLY A 144 -4.59 -18.72 -42.06
N GLU A 145 -5.31 -19.81 -41.83
CA GLU A 145 -5.60 -20.34 -40.49
C GLU A 145 -4.35 -21.06 -39.92
N GLY A 146 -3.38 -20.31 -39.40
CA GLY A 146 -2.19 -20.83 -38.73
C GLY A 146 -1.23 -19.73 -38.27
N ASP A 147 -0.63 -19.89 -37.08
CA ASP A 147 0.30 -18.97 -36.37
C ASP A 147 0.00 -17.47 -36.53
N PHE A 148 -0.87 -16.95 -35.66
CA PHE A 148 -0.98 -15.51 -35.39
C PHE A 148 0.41 -15.00 -34.98
N LEU A 149 0.98 -14.05 -35.73
CA LEU A 149 2.40 -13.58 -35.69
C LEU A 149 3.41 -14.30 -36.62
N GLY A 150 3.04 -15.36 -37.32
CA GLY A 150 3.89 -16.01 -38.32
C GLY A 150 5.18 -16.61 -37.74
N GLU A 151 6.30 -16.49 -38.48
CA GLU A 151 7.61 -17.05 -38.10
C GLU A 151 8.35 -16.26 -37.00
N VAL A 152 7.79 -15.15 -36.53
CA VAL A 152 8.49 -14.28 -35.56
C VAL A 152 8.33 -14.86 -34.16
N PRO A 153 9.43 -15.22 -33.48
CA PRO A 153 9.37 -15.76 -32.12
C PRO A 153 8.80 -14.73 -31.15
N SER A 154 7.98 -15.19 -30.21
CA SER A 154 7.31 -14.33 -29.23
C SER A 154 7.33 -14.92 -27.82
N LEU A 155 7.59 -14.07 -26.82
CA LEU A 155 7.52 -14.40 -25.40
C LEU A 155 6.31 -13.69 -24.76
N HIS A 156 5.42 -14.46 -24.14
CA HIS A 156 4.17 -13.98 -23.54
C HIS A 156 4.23 -14.11 -22.02
N LEU A 157 4.09 -12.99 -21.32
CA LEU A 157 4.07 -12.89 -19.86
C LEU A 157 2.62 -12.64 -19.39
N VAL A 158 2.06 -13.60 -18.65
CA VAL A 158 0.65 -13.57 -18.22
C VAL A 158 0.52 -13.56 -16.70
N GLY A 159 -0.17 -12.55 -16.17
CA GLY A 159 -0.50 -12.47 -14.76
C GLY A 159 -1.76 -13.27 -14.43
N LYS A 160 -1.67 -14.29 -13.57
CA LYS A 160 -2.84 -15.11 -13.16
C LYS A 160 -3.94 -14.33 -12.44
N LYS A 161 -3.61 -13.14 -11.91
CA LYS A 161 -4.52 -12.27 -11.17
C LYS A 161 -4.81 -10.97 -11.92
N ASP A 162 -4.56 -10.94 -13.23
CA ASP A 162 -4.83 -9.77 -14.06
C ASP A 162 -6.34 -9.57 -14.21
N ALA A 163 -6.82 -8.42 -13.73
CA ALA A 163 -8.24 -8.04 -13.80
C ALA A 163 -8.51 -6.99 -14.90
N VAL A 164 -7.46 -6.46 -15.54
CA VAL A 164 -7.58 -5.45 -16.61
C VAL A 164 -7.62 -6.16 -17.96
N VAL A 165 -6.74 -7.14 -18.15
CA VAL A 165 -6.78 -8.07 -19.27
C VAL A 165 -6.97 -9.47 -18.69
N PRO A 166 -8.14 -10.10 -18.87
CA PRO A 166 -8.38 -11.44 -18.34
C PRO A 166 -7.27 -12.40 -18.80
N PRO A 167 -6.71 -13.25 -17.91
CA PRO A 167 -5.58 -14.11 -18.25
C PRO A 167 -5.88 -15.01 -19.45
N GLU A 168 -7.15 -15.42 -19.61
CA GLU A 168 -7.63 -16.24 -20.71
C GLU A 168 -7.41 -15.57 -22.08
N GLU A 169 -7.48 -14.24 -22.16
CA GLU A 169 -7.25 -13.49 -23.39
C GLU A 169 -5.77 -13.52 -23.79
N SER A 170 -4.86 -13.19 -22.88
CA SER A 170 -3.42 -13.25 -23.17
C SER A 170 -2.94 -14.69 -23.43
N ILE A 171 -3.51 -15.68 -22.73
CA ILE A 171 -3.24 -17.10 -23.02
C ILE A 171 -3.79 -17.49 -24.39
N GLY A 172 -4.99 -17.01 -24.75
CA GLY A 172 -5.60 -17.23 -26.06
C GLY A 172 -4.76 -16.66 -27.19
N LEU A 173 -4.17 -15.48 -26.98
CA LEU A 173 -3.19 -14.87 -27.87
C LEU A 173 -1.92 -15.72 -27.98
N ALA A 174 -1.30 -16.12 -26.88
CA ALA A 174 -0.09 -16.96 -26.88
C ALA A 174 -0.31 -18.29 -27.62
N LYS A 175 -1.46 -18.94 -27.41
CA LYS A 175 -1.83 -20.17 -28.13
C LYS A 175 -1.98 -19.95 -29.64
N ALA A 176 -2.39 -18.75 -30.05
CA ALA A 176 -2.57 -18.42 -31.44
C ALA A 176 -1.25 -18.32 -32.21
N THR A 177 -0.14 -18.07 -31.52
CA THR A 177 1.21 -17.98 -32.11
C THR A 177 1.88 -19.36 -32.23
N GLY A 178 1.14 -20.43 -31.92
CA GLY A 178 1.52 -21.84 -32.02
C GLY A 178 2.96 -22.14 -31.65
N GLN A 179 3.77 -22.60 -32.60
CA GLN A 179 5.11 -23.12 -32.27
C GLN A 179 6.14 -22.02 -31.98
N ASN A 180 5.87 -20.78 -32.38
CA ASN A 180 6.76 -19.64 -32.20
C ASN A 180 6.46 -18.83 -30.93
N GLY A 181 5.45 -19.22 -30.14
CA GLY A 181 5.13 -18.64 -28.84
C GLY A 181 5.71 -19.40 -27.65
N GLU A 182 6.33 -18.68 -26.72
CA GLU A 182 6.63 -19.13 -25.37
C GLU A 182 5.73 -18.42 -24.36
N LEU A 183 5.13 -19.16 -23.43
CA LEU A 183 4.21 -18.64 -22.42
C LEU A 183 4.81 -18.78 -21.02
N ILE A 184 4.78 -17.70 -20.24
CA ILE A 184 5.19 -17.67 -18.84
C ILE A 184 4.10 -17.02 -17.99
N GLU A 185 3.63 -17.78 -17.01
CA GLU A 185 2.65 -17.29 -16.04
C GLU A 185 3.32 -16.75 -14.76
N HIS A 186 2.71 -15.74 -14.14
CA HIS A 186 3.15 -15.19 -12.86
C HIS A 186 1.99 -14.79 -11.94
N GLU A 187 2.24 -14.77 -10.63
CA GLU A 187 1.21 -14.54 -9.59
C GLU A 187 0.77 -13.07 -9.39
N HIS A 188 1.20 -12.14 -10.25
CA HIS A 188 0.90 -10.70 -10.10
C HIS A 188 -0.32 -10.30 -10.95
N ALA A 189 -0.90 -9.14 -10.65
CA ALA A 189 -1.97 -8.52 -11.42
C ALA A 189 -1.42 -7.82 -12.70
N HIS A 190 -2.15 -6.85 -13.24
CA HIS A 190 -1.80 -6.12 -14.48
C HIS A 190 -0.53 -5.25 -14.34
N SER A 191 0.64 -5.89 -14.44
CA SER A 191 1.94 -5.24 -14.26
C SER A 191 3.03 -6.03 -14.99
N PHE A 192 4.12 -5.37 -15.38
CA PHE A 192 5.27 -6.06 -15.93
C PHE A 192 6.07 -6.76 -14.81
N PRO A 193 6.16 -8.10 -14.81
CA PRO A 193 6.76 -8.85 -13.70
C PRO A 193 8.28 -8.65 -13.61
N GLN A 194 8.78 -8.51 -12.37
CA GLN A 194 10.20 -8.26 -12.07
C GLN A 194 10.90 -9.47 -11.43
N GLN A 195 10.25 -10.62 -11.33
CA GLN A 195 10.79 -11.82 -10.67
C GLN A 195 11.99 -12.40 -11.41
N GLN A 196 12.90 -13.05 -10.68
CA GLN A 196 14.15 -13.60 -11.22
C GLN A 196 13.93 -14.54 -12.41
N PHE A 197 12.94 -15.42 -12.34
CA PHE A 197 12.62 -16.35 -13.44
C PHE A 197 12.17 -15.62 -14.73
N VAL A 198 11.46 -14.49 -14.62
CA VAL A 198 11.08 -13.66 -15.78
C VAL A 198 12.30 -13.01 -16.40
N ARG A 199 13.18 -12.44 -15.57
CA ARG A 199 14.42 -11.80 -16.05
C ARG A 199 15.32 -12.80 -16.76
N ARG A 200 15.35 -14.05 -16.27
CA ARG A 200 16.03 -15.17 -16.92
C ARG A 200 15.40 -15.53 -18.27
N ALA A 201 14.08 -15.64 -18.33
CA ALA A 201 13.38 -15.90 -19.60
C ALA A 201 13.62 -14.82 -20.65
N LEU A 202 13.59 -13.53 -20.26
CA LEU A 202 13.93 -12.42 -21.14
C LEU A 202 15.36 -12.52 -21.68
N ARG A 203 16.33 -12.84 -20.80
CA ARG A 203 17.73 -13.08 -21.21
C ARG A 203 17.84 -14.21 -22.22
N ASN A 204 17.16 -15.33 -21.96
CA ASN A 204 17.14 -16.50 -22.83
C ASN A 204 16.55 -16.18 -24.20
N PHE A 205 15.38 -15.54 -24.22
CA PHE A 205 14.69 -15.14 -25.44
C PHE A 205 15.55 -14.20 -26.30
N LEU A 206 16.15 -13.18 -25.68
CA LEU A 206 17.02 -12.26 -26.40
C LEU A 206 18.28 -12.97 -26.92
N SER A 207 18.85 -13.91 -26.17
CA SER A 207 20.04 -14.66 -26.60
C SER A 207 19.73 -15.59 -27.78
N PHE A 208 18.55 -16.19 -27.80
CA PHE A 208 18.08 -17.07 -28.89
C PHE A 208 18.05 -16.38 -30.26
N LEU A 209 17.71 -15.09 -30.33
CA LEU A 209 17.61 -14.35 -31.61
C LEU A 209 18.92 -14.24 -32.41
N ASP A 210 20.04 -14.69 -31.85
CA ASP A 210 21.35 -14.75 -32.52
C ASP A 210 21.73 -16.15 -33.02
N ALA A 211 20.88 -17.18 -32.82
CA ALA A 211 21.20 -18.57 -33.15
C ALA A 211 21.21 -18.85 -34.67
N ASP A 212 22.17 -19.67 -35.12
CA ASP A 212 22.29 -20.16 -36.50
C ASP A 212 21.21 -21.23 -36.80
N PRO A 213 20.46 -21.14 -37.91
CA PRO A 213 19.46 -22.13 -38.30
C PRO A 213 19.99 -23.58 -38.38
N VAL A 214 21.23 -23.78 -38.85
CA VAL A 214 21.83 -25.12 -38.97
C VAL A 214 22.08 -25.75 -37.61
N GLN A 215 22.50 -24.93 -36.65
CA GLN A 215 22.72 -25.38 -35.28
C GLN A 215 21.40 -25.65 -34.54
N THR A 216 20.30 -25.02 -34.97
CA THR A 216 18.98 -25.21 -34.37
C THR A 216 18.41 -26.62 -34.62
N GLU A 217 18.70 -27.23 -35.78
CA GLU A 217 18.31 -28.62 -36.07
C GLU A 217 19.11 -29.62 -35.22
N GLU A 218 20.42 -29.39 -35.05
CA GLU A 218 21.27 -30.21 -34.17
C GLU A 218 20.85 -30.11 -32.70
N ASP A 219 20.53 -28.90 -32.23
CA ASP A 219 20.02 -28.66 -30.88
C ASP A 219 18.68 -29.36 -30.65
N GLN A 220 17.77 -29.34 -31.64
CA GLN A 220 16.49 -30.06 -31.56
C GLN A 220 16.68 -31.57 -31.45
N ALA A 221 17.57 -32.15 -32.26
CA ALA A 221 17.90 -33.57 -32.19
C ALA A 221 18.52 -33.93 -30.83
N GLN A 222 19.41 -33.08 -30.29
CA GLN A 222 20.01 -33.28 -28.98
C GLN A 222 18.97 -33.17 -27.84
N ARG A 223 18.05 -32.20 -27.94
CA ARG A 223 16.94 -32.04 -27.00
C ARG A 223 16.04 -33.26 -26.98
N GLU A 224 15.69 -33.80 -28.15
CA GLU A 224 14.88 -35.01 -28.24
C GLU A 224 15.61 -36.21 -27.63
N ALA A 225 16.90 -36.39 -27.93
CA ALA A 225 17.71 -37.46 -27.36
C ALA A 225 17.83 -37.38 -25.82
N ASP A 226 18.02 -36.17 -25.28
CA ASP A 226 18.12 -35.96 -23.83
C ASP A 226 16.77 -36.19 -23.13
N LEU A 227 15.67 -35.77 -23.73
CA LEU A 227 14.32 -36.03 -23.21
C LEU A 227 13.97 -37.52 -23.26
N GLU A 228 14.33 -38.21 -24.34
CA GLU A 228 14.16 -39.66 -24.47
C GLU A 228 14.98 -40.41 -23.41
N MET A 229 16.23 -40.02 -23.20
CA MET A 229 17.10 -40.57 -22.16
C MET A 229 16.50 -40.40 -20.76
N MET A 230 16.00 -39.20 -20.43
CA MET A 230 15.33 -38.94 -19.15
C MET A 230 14.07 -39.81 -18.98
N SER A 231 13.27 -39.97 -20.04
CA SER A 231 12.07 -40.81 -20.03
C SER A 231 12.40 -42.30 -19.86
N MET A 232 13.49 -42.79 -20.45
CA MET A 232 13.92 -44.19 -20.30
C MET A 232 14.45 -44.50 -18.89
N MET A 233 15.02 -43.51 -18.20
CA MET A 233 15.62 -43.69 -16.87
C MET A 233 14.59 -43.66 -15.72
N TYR A 234 13.51 -42.89 -15.84
CA TYR A 234 12.57 -42.61 -14.74
C TYR A 234 11.09 -42.99 -15.04
N ASP A 235 10.88 -43.87 -16.03
CA ASP A 235 9.60 -44.49 -16.42
C ASP A 235 8.56 -43.52 -17.07
N GLU A 236 7.39 -44.01 -17.52
CA GLU A 236 6.35 -43.20 -18.21
C GLU A 236 5.89 -41.95 -17.43
N ALA A 237 6.09 -41.93 -16.11
CA ALA A 237 5.79 -40.80 -15.23
C ALA A 237 6.72 -39.58 -15.44
N ALA A 238 7.86 -39.75 -16.12
CA ALA A 238 8.79 -38.70 -16.53
C ALA A 238 8.64 -38.30 -18.00
N SER A 239 7.55 -38.70 -18.67
CA SER A 239 7.27 -38.29 -20.04
C SER A 239 7.13 -36.77 -20.15
N CYS A 240 7.82 -36.18 -21.13
CA CYS A 240 7.75 -34.75 -21.40
C CYS A 240 6.31 -34.37 -21.78
N ALA A 241 5.70 -33.45 -21.02
CA ALA A 241 4.40 -32.89 -21.36
C ALA A 241 4.49 -32.04 -22.64
N GLN A 242 3.32 -31.75 -23.25
CA GLN A 242 3.22 -31.00 -24.51
C GLN A 242 3.86 -29.59 -24.44
N ASP A 243 4.03 -29.06 -23.24
CA ASP A 243 4.64 -27.75 -22.94
C ASP A 243 6.16 -27.80 -22.74
N GLY A 244 6.80 -28.98 -22.83
CA GLY A 244 8.25 -29.14 -22.60
C GLY A 244 8.62 -29.43 -21.14
N THR A 245 7.66 -29.71 -20.27
CA THR A 245 7.89 -29.98 -18.84
C THR A 245 8.14 -31.46 -18.57
N VAL A 246 9.24 -31.77 -17.86
CA VAL A 246 9.61 -33.12 -17.41
C VAL A 246 9.45 -33.21 -15.89
N PRO A 247 8.43 -33.92 -15.38
CA PRO A 247 8.24 -34.13 -13.94
C PRO A 247 9.09 -35.31 -13.45
N LEU A 248 9.89 -35.08 -12.41
CA LEU A 248 10.81 -36.06 -11.84
C LEU A 248 10.61 -36.18 -10.32
N PRO A 249 10.86 -37.36 -9.73
CA PRO A 249 10.82 -37.53 -8.29
C PRO A 249 11.87 -36.63 -7.62
N LEU A 250 11.52 -36.09 -6.45
CA LEU A 250 12.42 -35.19 -5.72
C LEU A 250 13.48 -35.95 -4.89
N VAL A 251 13.15 -37.17 -4.46
CA VAL A 251 14.00 -38.08 -3.69
C VAL A 251 13.87 -39.50 -4.23
N ASP A 252 14.91 -40.32 -4.12
CA ASP A 252 14.88 -41.75 -4.45
C ASP A 252 14.09 -42.57 -3.42
N GLU A 253 13.74 -43.82 -3.76
CA GLU A 253 12.95 -44.69 -2.88
C GLU A 253 13.66 -45.00 -1.55
N GLY A 254 14.98 -45.17 -1.54
CA GLY A 254 15.74 -45.47 -0.32
C GLY A 254 15.78 -44.29 0.65
N THR A 255 15.91 -43.07 0.11
CA THR A 255 15.77 -41.84 0.89
C THR A 255 14.33 -41.65 1.38
N LEU A 256 13.32 -41.97 0.57
CA LEU A 256 11.92 -41.90 0.96
C LEU A 256 11.59 -42.90 2.09
N ASP A 257 12.23 -44.08 2.09
CA ASP A 257 12.14 -45.08 3.15
C ASP A 257 12.72 -44.62 4.49
N SER A 258 13.68 -43.69 4.46
CA SER A 258 14.27 -43.11 5.68
C SER A 258 13.36 -42.12 6.40
N VAL A 259 12.26 -41.68 5.76
CA VAL A 259 11.27 -40.77 6.35
C VAL A 259 10.34 -41.56 7.29
N GLY A 260 10.52 -41.38 8.59
CA GLY A 260 9.82 -42.15 9.63
C GLY A 260 8.32 -41.85 9.76
N ASP A 261 7.88 -40.63 9.49
CA ASP A 261 6.45 -40.24 9.58
C ASP A 261 5.70 -40.62 8.27
N PRO A 262 4.67 -41.50 8.32
CA PRO A 262 3.94 -41.94 7.12
C PRO A 262 3.20 -40.83 6.37
N SER A 263 2.75 -39.78 7.06
CA SER A 263 2.04 -38.64 6.47
C SER A 263 3.01 -37.71 5.75
N ILE A 264 4.16 -37.44 6.36
CA ILE A 264 5.23 -36.64 5.74
C ILE A 264 5.83 -37.41 4.57
N ARG A 265 6.05 -38.72 4.74
CA ARG A 265 6.49 -39.59 3.65
C ARG A 265 5.54 -39.55 2.46
N ARG A 266 4.21 -39.51 2.70
CA ARG A 266 3.22 -39.31 1.64
C ARG A 266 3.35 -37.94 0.96
N ILE A 267 3.56 -36.86 1.71
CA ILE A 267 3.72 -35.52 1.11
C ILE A 267 5.00 -35.46 0.25
N VAL A 268 6.12 -35.93 0.79
CA VAL A 268 7.40 -35.96 0.08
C VAL A 268 7.32 -36.84 -1.17
N SER A 269 6.59 -37.97 -1.10
CA SER A 269 6.39 -38.83 -2.27
C SER A 269 5.52 -38.23 -3.38
N HIS A 270 4.76 -37.16 -3.10
CA HIS A 270 3.94 -36.45 -4.09
C HIS A 270 4.60 -35.18 -4.61
N LEU A 271 5.68 -34.71 -3.99
CA LEU A 271 6.48 -33.60 -4.52
C LEU A 271 7.24 -34.05 -5.77
N ARG A 272 7.17 -33.24 -6.82
CA ARG A 272 7.89 -33.43 -8.07
C ARG A 272 8.73 -32.20 -8.38
N MET A 273 9.96 -32.44 -8.79
CA MET A 273 10.76 -31.43 -9.47
C MET A 273 10.32 -31.40 -10.94
N ARG A 274 10.09 -30.22 -11.48
CA ARG A 274 9.68 -30.01 -12.87
C ARG A 274 10.79 -29.29 -13.60
N LEU A 275 11.42 -29.97 -14.55
CA LEU A 275 12.38 -29.36 -15.46
C LEU A 275 11.62 -28.87 -16.69
N HIS A 276 11.59 -27.56 -16.92
CA HIS A 276 11.02 -26.99 -18.15
C HIS A 276 12.16 -26.91 -19.14
N VAL A 277 12.12 -27.78 -20.15
CA VAL A 277 13.15 -27.91 -21.15
C VAL A 277 12.75 -27.06 -22.36
N PRO A 278 13.35 -25.87 -22.53
CA PRO A 278 12.99 -24.97 -23.61
C PRO A 278 13.26 -25.63 -24.96
N LYS A 279 12.56 -25.18 -26.01
CA LYS A 279 12.73 -25.70 -27.38
C LYS A 279 14.17 -25.57 -27.90
N HIS A 280 14.90 -24.57 -27.40
CA HIS A 280 16.27 -24.24 -27.81
C HIS A 280 17.34 -24.78 -26.84
N TYR A 281 16.99 -25.74 -26.00
CA TYR A 281 17.97 -26.55 -25.28
C TYR A 281 18.84 -27.33 -26.28
N PRO A 282 20.17 -27.50 -26.06
CA PRO A 282 20.95 -27.15 -24.86
C PRO A 282 21.54 -25.73 -24.82
N ARG A 283 21.26 -24.87 -25.80
CA ARG A 283 21.73 -23.47 -25.80
C ARG A 283 21.06 -22.59 -24.76
N VAL A 284 19.87 -22.99 -24.35
CA VAL A 284 19.15 -22.38 -23.25
C VAL A 284 19.05 -23.40 -22.14
N PHE A 285 19.59 -23.04 -20.97
CA PHE A 285 19.48 -23.91 -19.81
C PHE A 285 18.03 -24.13 -19.39
N PRO A 286 17.67 -25.35 -18.97
CA PRO A 286 16.34 -25.65 -18.46
C PRO A 286 16.03 -24.82 -17.19
N THR A 287 14.76 -24.53 -16.96
CA THR A 287 14.32 -23.90 -15.70
C THR A 287 13.69 -24.94 -14.77
N VAL A 288 13.89 -24.76 -13.48
CA VAL A 288 13.41 -25.70 -12.45
C VAL A 288 12.23 -25.09 -11.73
N SER A 289 11.19 -25.89 -11.47
CA SER A 289 10.15 -25.58 -10.48
C SER A 289 9.87 -26.81 -9.62
N VAL A 290 9.18 -26.61 -8.49
CA VAL A 290 8.78 -27.70 -7.59
C VAL A 290 7.29 -27.59 -7.30
N GLY A 291 6.55 -28.66 -7.56
CA GLY A 291 5.11 -28.72 -7.33
C GLY A 291 4.66 -30.09 -6.81
N ALA A 292 3.51 -30.14 -6.15
CA ALA A 292 2.89 -31.41 -5.74
C ALA A 292 2.00 -31.96 -6.87
N VAL A 293 1.87 -33.30 -6.95
CA VAL A 293 0.81 -33.94 -7.73
C VAL A 293 -0.46 -33.93 -6.87
N GLY A 294 -1.37 -32.99 -7.13
CA GLY A 294 -2.61 -32.81 -6.34
C GLY A 294 -2.67 -31.46 -5.61
N GLU A 295 -3.04 -31.46 -4.33
CA GLU A 295 -3.13 -30.24 -3.49
C GLU A 295 -1.76 -29.59 -3.25
N GLU A 296 -1.66 -28.29 -3.49
CA GLU A 296 -0.43 -27.53 -3.23
C GLU A 296 -0.19 -27.31 -1.74
N VAL A 297 0.99 -27.71 -1.26
CA VAL A 297 1.42 -27.48 0.12
C VAL A 297 1.94 -26.05 0.25
N HIS A 298 1.05 -25.10 0.54
CA HIS A 298 1.40 -23.70 0.77
C HIS A 298 1.87 -23.43 2.21
N ARG A 299 3.08 -23.88 2.53
CA ARG A 299 3.70 -23.64 3.85
C ARG A 299 4.93 -22.74 3.72
N THR A 300 5.04 -21.72 4.57
CA THR A 300 6.15 -20.74 4.51
C THR A 300 7.54 -21.42 4.61
N GLY A 301 7.67 -22.46 5.44
CA GLY A 301 8.92 -23.24 5.56
C GLY A 301 9.24 -24.01 4.27
N VAL A 302 8.24 -24.64 3.68
CA VAL A 302 8.37 -25.38 2.41
C VAL A 302 8.67 -24.41 1.25
N GLU A 303 8.02 -23.24 1.20
CA GLU A 303 8.30 -22.22 0.18
C GLU A 303 9.71 -21.64 0.28
N LYS A 304 10.23 -21.43 1.51
CA LYS A 304 11.63 -21.04 1.70
C LYS A 304 12.60 -22.14 1.25
N TRP A 305 12.28 -23.40 1.55
CA TRP A 305 13.07 -24.54 1.12
C TRP A 305 13.08 -24.67 -0.41
N LYS A 306 11.92 -24.54 -1.06
CA LYS A 306 11.79 -24.49 -2.53
C LYS A 306 12.64 -23.36 -3.10
N ALA A 307 12.56 -22.15 -2.55
CA ALA A 307 13.36 -21.02 -3.01
C ALA A 307 14.88 -21.28 -2.90
N ALA A 308 15.33 -21.98 -1.85
CA ALA A 308 16.73 -22.37 -1.70
C ALA A 308 17.16 -23.41 -2.74
N LEU A 309 16.33 -24.43 -3.01
CA LEU A 309 16.58 -25.40 -4.08
C LEU A 309 16.67 -24.71 -5.45
N LEU A 310 15.77 -23.77 -5.73
CA LEU A 310 15.78 -23.02 -6.99
C LEU A 310 17.01 -22.11 -7.12
N ALA A 311 17.46 -21.51 -6.03
CA ALA A 311 18.71 -20.75 -6.01
C ALA A 311 19.93 -21.65 -6.27
N GLU A 312 19.93 -22.87 -5.75
CA GLU A 312 20.98 -23.85 -6.04
C GLU A 312 20.95 -24.30 -7.50
N ALA A 313 19.77 -24.51 -8.09
CA ALA A 313 19.65 -24.83 -9.51
C ALA A 313 20.25 -23.72 -10.38
N ASP A 314 19.97 -22.46 -10.06
CA ASP A 314 20.55 -21.30 -10.75
C ASP A 314 22.07 -21.24 -10.56
N ARG A 315 22.58 -21.51 -9.35
CA ARG A 315 24.03 -21.55 -9.08
C ARG A 315 24.72 -22.65 -9.89
N TYR A 316 24.19 -23.88 -9.86
CA TYR A 316 24.76 -25.02 -10.57
C TYR A 316 24.82 -24.77 -12.09
N LEU A 317 23.72 -24.28 -12.67
CA LEU A 317 23.67 -23.96 -14.09
C LEU A 317 24.63 -22.84 -14.50
N SER A 318 24.91 -21.88 -13.62
CA SER A 318 25.79 -20.75 -13.93
C SER A 318 27.27 -21.02 -13.67
N GLU A 319 27.60 -21.86 -12.70
CA GLU A 319 28.98 -22.10 -12.26
C GLU A 319 29.56 -23.42 -12.78
N GLU A 320 28.73 -24.46 -12.94
CA GLU A 320 29.18 -25.84 -13.20
C GLU A 320 28.79 -26.35 -14.60
N CYS A 321 27.88 -25.68 -15.29
CA CYS A 321 27.40 -26.09 -16.61
C CYS A 321 27.92 -25.18 -17.73
N VAL A 322 28.17 -25.77 -18.89
CA VAL A 322 28.51 -25.05 -20.12
C VAL A 322 27.30 -25.08 -21.05
N VAL A 323 26.96 -23.91 -21.59
CA VAL A 323 25.89 -23.77 -22.57
C VAL A 323 26.22 -24.58 -23.82
N GLY A 324 25.27 -25.41 -24.27
CA GLY A 324 25.47 -26.33 -25.40
C GLY A 324 25.72 -27.79 -25.01
N ASP A 325 26.03 -28.07 -23.74
CA ASP A 325 26.20 -29.45 -23.25
C ASP A 325 24.86 -30.06 -22.80
N SER A 326 24.82 -31.39 -22.75
CA SER A 326 23.72 -32.13 -22.12
C SER A 326 23.77 -31.94 -20.59
N VAL A 327 22.82 -31.18 -20.05
CA VAL A 327 22.78 -30.79 -18.63
C VAL A 327 21.55 -31.32 -17.87
N LEU A 328 20.56 -31.92 -18.54
CA LEU A 328 19.33 -32.39 -17.85
C LEU A 328 19.62 -33.39 -16.73
N LEU A 329 20.37 -34.46 -17.04
CA LEU A 329 20.71 -35.50 -16.06
C LEU A 329 21.71 -34.98 -14.99
N PRO A 330 22.82 -34.31 -15.32
CA PRO A 330 23.71 -33.71 -14.32
C PRO A 330 23.00 -32.76 -13.36
N LEU A 331 22.14 -31.87 -13.88
CA LEU A 331 21.34 -30.95 -13.08
C LEU A 331 20.39 -31.71 -12.15
N TYR A 332 19.68 -32.71 -12.66
CA TYR A 332 18.77 -33.53 -11.86
C TYR A 332 19.51 -34.21 -10.70
N LEU A 333 20.66 -34.83 -10.98
CA LEU A 333 21.47 -35.51 -9.97
C LEU A 333 22.00 -34.54 -8.90
N ALA A 334 22.50 -33.38 -9.30
CA ALA A 334 22.99 -32.35 -8.38
C ALA A 334 21.88 -31.86 -7.44
N LEU A 335 20.69 -31.60 -7.98
CA LEU A 335 19.54 -31.14 -7.18
C LEU A 335 18.96 -32.23 -6.28
N THR A 336 19.04 -33.49 -6.70
CA THR A 336 18.63 -34.63 -5.88
C THR A 336 19.60 -34.83 -4.73
N GLN A 337 20.91 -34.71 -4.97
CA GLN A 337 21.93 -34.75 -3.92
C GLN A 337 21.74 -33.58 -2.93
N TRP A 338 21.56 -32.36 -3.43
CA TRP A 338 21.28 -31.21 -2.57
C TRP A 338 20.02 -31.42 -1.74
N THR A 339 18.97 -31.98 -2.35
CA THR A 339 17.72 -32.32 -1.66
C THR A 339 17.96 -33.32 -0.55
N GLN A 340 18.77 -34.37 -0.77
CA GLN A 340 19.12 -35.35 0.26
C GLN A 340 19.85 -34.69 1.44
N GLU A 341 20.82 -33.81 1.17
CA GLU A 341 21.57 -33.08 2.22
C GLU A 341 20.67 -32.13 3.03
N HIS A 342 19.66 -31.54 2.39
CA HIS A 342 18.74 -30.58 2.98
C HIS A 342 17.36 -31.18 3.31
N LEU A 343 17.23 -32.50 3.22
CA LEU A 343 16.01 -33.22 3.54
C LEU A 343 15.59 -33.00 5.00
N PRO A 344 16.49 -32.98 6.01
CA PRO A 344 16.10 -32.68 7.38
C PRO A 344 15.40 -31.33 7.52
N ALA A 345 15.83 -30.29 6.78
CA ALA A 345 15.19 -28.99 6.81
C ALA A 345 13.79 -29.00 6.17
N LEU A 346 13.61 -29.79 5.09
CA LEU A 346 12.30 -30.02 4.48
C LEU A 346 11.38 -30.81 5.42
N LEU A 347 11.89 -31.87 6.06
CA LEU A 347 11.15 -32.68 7.03
C LEU A 347 10.74 -31.81 8.22
N THR A 348 11.63 -31.01 8.81
CA THR A 348 11.26 -30.05 9.87
C THR A 348 10.20 -29.05 9.40
N ALA A 349 10.30 -28.55 8.16
CA ALA A 349 9.28 -27.66 7.59
C ALA A 349 7.93 -28.37 7.34
N LEU A 350 7.94 -29.70 7.17
CA LEU A 350 6.76 -30.55 7.00
C LEU A 350 6.19 -31.05 8.35
N GLU A 351 7.04 -31.21 9.37
CA GLU A 351 6.71 -31.52 10.78
C GLU A 351 6.14 -30.30 11.52
N ASP A 352 6.36 -29.08 11.01
CA ASP A 352 5.83 -27.84 11.59
C ASP A 352 4.32 -27.64 11.32
N ASP A 353 3.59 -28.71 11.00
CA ASP A 353 2.12 -28.76 11.03
C ASP A 353 1.64 -29.79 12.06
N GLY A 354 0.60 -29.42 12.79
CA GLY A 354 -0.03 -30.24 13.81
C GLY A 354 -0.32 -31.66 13.35
N ALA A 355 0.00 -32.61 14.23
CA ALA A 355 -0.47 -33.97 14.12
C ALA A 355 -2.02 -34.00 14.05
N PRO A 356 -2.60 -34.83 13.17
CA PRO A 356 -3.99 -35.22 13.26
C PRO A 356 -4.20 -36.12 14.50
N VAL A 357 -5.19 -35.74 15.30
CA VAL A 357 -6.06 -36.59 16.14
C VAL A 357 -5.51 -37.97 16.53
N GLU A 358 -4.94 -38.08 17.73
CA GLU A 358 -5.16 -39.26 18.57
C GLU A 358 -6.49 -39.06 19.32
N GLU A 359 -7.56 -39.69 18.84
CA GLU A 359 -8.69 -40.11 19.68
C GLU A 359 -8.28 -41.50 20.20
N GLU A 360 -8.30 -41.87 21.46
CA GLU A 360 -9.13 -41.48 22.59
C GLU A 360 -8.29 -41.63 23.88
N GLU A 361 -8.07 -40.54 24.62
CA GLU A 361 -8.03 -40.57 26.10
C GLU A 361 -8.17 -39.11 26.58
N GLU A 362 -9.41 -38.75 26.94
CA GLU A 362 -9.82 -37.50 27.59
C GLU A 362 -9.47 -36.17 26.88
N ARG A 363 -10.24 -35.86 25.82
CA ARG A 363 -10.32 -34.54 25.21
C ARG A 363 -10.82 -33.49 26.22
N LYS A 364 -9.92 -32.88 26.99
CA LYS A 364 -10.17 -31.56 27.58
C LYS A 364 -10.11 -30.55 26.43
N GLN A 365 -11.26 -30.06 25.98
CA GLN A 365 -11.36 -28.95 25.02
C GLN A 365 -10.38 -27.84 25.42
N SER A 366 -9.51 -27.43 24.48
CA SER A 366 -8.57 -26.35 24.77
C SER A 366 -9.33 -25.03 24.92
N ALA A 367 -8.86 -24.12 25.77
CA ALA A 367 -9.51 -22.83 25.97
C ALA A 367 -9.66 -22.01 24.66
N TRP A 368 -8.84 -22.31 23.64
CA TRP A 368 -8.90 -21.70 22.31
C TRP A 368 -10.06 -22.21 21.45
N ASP A 369 -10.50 -23.46 21.66
CA ASP A 369 -11.57 -24.11 20.90
C ASP A 369 -12.96 -23.80 21.47
N LEU A 370 -13.02 -23.30 22.70
CA LEU A 370 -14.25 -22.93 23.41
C LEU A 370 -14.71 -21.49 23.13
N GLU A 371 -13.89 -20.68 22.48
CA GLU A 371 -14.24 -19.30 22.15
C GLU A 371 -15.13 -19.25 20.90
N ASP A 372 -16.44 -19.12 21.14
CA ASP A 372 -17.42 -18.76 20.11
C ASP A 372 -17.52 -17.22 19.94
N GLU A 373 -18.40 -16.77 19.04
CA GLU A 373 -18.56 -15.35 18.71
C GLU A 373 -19.08 -14.52 19.90
N ALA A 374 -19.89 -15.12 20.78
CA ALA A 374 -20.40 -14.46 21.98
C ALA A 374 -19.30 -14.29 23.04
N ALA A 375 -18.53 -15.35 23.29
CA ALA A 375 -17.37 -15.31 24.17
C ALA A 375 -16.30 -14.32 23.66
N ARG A 376 -16.07 -14.27 22.35
CA ARG A 376 -15.18 -13.28 21.72
C ARG A 376 -15.64 -11.85 21.98
N ALA A 377 -16.93 -11.55 21.80
CA ALA A 377 -17.47 -10.23 22.05
C ALA A 377 -17.31 -9.82 23.53
N GLU A 378 -17.54 -10.75 24.47
CA GLU A 378 -17.33 -10.53 25.90
C GLU A 378 -15.84 -10.30 26.23
N ASN A 379 -14.94 -11.10 25.65
CA ASN A 379 -13.50 -10.94 25.81
C ASN A 379 -13.00 -9.58 25.28
N ILE A 380 -13.47 -9.14 24.11
CA ILE A 380 -13.13 -7.83 23.54
C ILE A 380 -13.60 -6.70 24.48
N ALA A 381 -14.83 -6.79 24.99
CA ALA A 381 -15.37 -5.79 25.91
C ALA A 381 -14.56 -5.72 27.23
N ALA A 382 -14.28 -6.87 27.85
CA ALA A 382 -13.49 -6.97 29.07
C ALA A 382 -12.05 -6.46 28.87
N ALA A 383 -11.40 -6.87 27.78
CA ALA A 383 -10.04 -6.44 27.44
C ALA A 383 -9.96 -4.93 27.15
N THR A 384 -11.01 -4.35 26.54
CA THR A 384 -11.07 -2.91 26.28
C THR A 384 -11.14 -2.11 27.58
N VAL A 385 -11.97 -2.54 28.53
CA VAL A 385 -12.06 -1.91 29.86
C VAL A 385 -10.73 -2.03 30.62
N ASP A 386 -10.08 -3.19 30.56
CA ASP A 386 -8.77 -3.39 31.19
C ASP A 386 -7.69 -2.48 30.57
N ALA A 387 -7.66 -2.39 29.23
CA ALA A 387 -6.74 -1.52 28.52
C ALA A 387 -6.92 -0.04 28.91
N GLU A 388 -8.17 0.44 29.00
CA GLU A 388 -8.46 1.81 29.44
C GLU A 388 -7.96 2.08 30.87
N ARG A 389 -8.21 1.15 31.79
CA ARG A 389 -7.73 1.24 33.17
C ARG A 389 -6.21 1.34 33.25
N ARG A 390 -5.48 0.52 32.49
CA ARG A 390 -4.01 0.52 32.44
C ARG A 390 -3.47 1.83 31.87
N LEU A 391 -4.10 2.35 30.81
CA LEU A 391 -3.71 3.62 30.19
C LEU A 391 -3.93 4.80 31.14
N CYS A 392 -5.04 4.82 31.88
CA CYS A 392 -5.30 5.85 32.89
C CYS A 392 -4.26 5.80 34.02
N ALA A 393 -3.92 4.61 34.53
CA ALA A 393 -2.91 4.45 35.57
C ALA A 393 -1.50 4.90 35.10
N ALA A 394 -1.14 4.59 33.85
CA ALA A 394 0.13 5.00 33.26
C ALA A 394 0.24 6.52 33.01
N GLN A 395 -0.88 7.25 32.92
CA GLN A 395 -0.89 8.72 32.79
C GLN A 395 -0.72 9.45 34.13
N THR A 396 -1.02 8.80 35.27
CA THR A 396 -0.89 9.39 36.62
C THR A 396 0.51 9.29 37.21
N GLU A 397 1.36 8.41 36.68
CA GLU A 397 2.79 8.43 36.99
C GLU A 397 3.46 9.45 36.07
N THR A 398 4.10 10.48 36.63
CA THR A 398 4.97 11.40 35.89
C THR A 398 6.17 10.63 35.36
N VAL A 399 5.97 9.87 34.29
CA VAL A 399 7.01 9.17 33.56
C VAL A 399 7.28 10.02 32.33
N ASP A 400 8.49 10.57 32.26
CA ASP A 400 9.07 11.12 31.05
C ASP A 400 8.66 10.21 29.90
N THR A 401 7.85 10.73 28.99
CA THR A 401 7.25 9.94 27.92
C THR A 401 8.30 9.71 26.84
N GLU A 402 9.33 8.95 27.20
CA GLU A 402 10.33 8.43 26.28
C GLU A 402 9.66 7.38 25.37
N GLU A 403 9.93 7.56 24.08
CA GLU A 403 9.70 6.63 22.96
C GLU A 403 8.28 6.02 22.84
N VAL A 404 7.39 6.78 22.21
CA VAL A 404 6.33 6.22 21.37
C VAL A 404 6.62 6.67 19.93
N GLY A 405 7.35 5.86 19.17
CA GLY A 405 7.71 6.22 17.80
C GLY A 405 8.52 5.15 17.07
N GLY A 406 7.85 4.07 16.66
CA GLY A 406 8.47 3.03 15.84
C GLY A 406 8.78 3.47 14.40
N GLY A 407 9.86 2.88 13.85
CA GLY A 407 10.17 2.83 12.42
C GLY A 407 11.23 3.82 11.93
N GLY A 408 12.31 3.34 11.32
CA GLY A 408 13.38 4.14 10.70
C GLY A 408 12.92 4.92 9.47
N GLY A 409 12.14 5.99 9.67
CA GLY A 409 11.71 6.95 8.66
C GLY A 409 12.22 8.37 8.96
N LYS A 410 12.14 9.24 7.95
CA LYS A 410 12.58 10.65 7.98
C LYS A 410 12.09 11.37 9.26
N SER A 411 12.95 12.16 9.89
CA SER A 411 12.69 12.86 11.17
C SER A 411 11.64 13.97 11.08
N ASN A 412 11.46 14.57 9.89
CA ASN A 412 10.36 15.50 9.59
C ASN A 412 9.15 14.74 9.03
N ARG A 413 7.96 14.91 9.63
CA ARG A 413 6.74 14.19 9.23
C ARG A 413 5.60 15.14 8.91
N THR A 414 5.03 15.03 7.71
CA THR A 414 3.70 15.55 7.44
C THR A 414 2.68 14.69 8.19
N LEU A 415 1.79 15.31 8.96
CA LEU A 415 0.80 14.60 9.77
C LEU A 415 -0.32 14.04 8.90
N VAL A 416 -0.65 12.77 9.10
CA VAL A 416 -1.71 12.07 8.37
C VAL A 416 -2.89 11.77 9.29
N VAL A 417 -4.07 12.30 8.96
CA VAL A 417 -5.34 12.08 9.66
C VAL A 417 -6.18 11.08 8.86
N GLY A 418 -6.43 9.89 9.42
CA GLY A 418 -7.27 8.87 8.80
C GLY A 418 -8.74 9.00 9.24
N LEU A 419 -9.66 9.15 8.31
CA LEU A 419 -11.10 9.20 8.59
C LEU A 419 -11.69 7.80 8.51
N ILE A 420 -12.41 7.39 9.56
CA ILE A 420 -13.13 6.10 9.63
C ILE A 420 -14.57 6.34 10.08
N GLY A 421 -15.44 5.37 9.83
CA GLY A 421 -16.85 5.41 10.25
C GLY A 421 -17.79 4.88 9.16
N LYS A 422 -18.98 4.49 9.57
CA LYS A 422 -19.98 3.86 8.70
C LYS A 422 -20.42 4.74 7.51
N PRO A 423 -21.03 4.14 6.47
CA PRO A 423 -21.69 4.90 5.42
C PRO A 423 -22.71 5.89 6.01
N SER A 424 -22.85 7.07 5.40
CA SER A 424 -23.83 8.10 5.80
C SER A 424 -23.65 8.75 7.20
N ALA A 425 -22.59 8.41 7.95
CA ALA A 425 -22.22 9.16 9.16
C ALA A 425 -21.74 10.59 8.86
N GLY A 426 -21.41 10.88 7.61
CA GLY A 426 -20.97 12.20 7.11
C GLY A 426 -19.46 12.36 6.99
N LYS A 427 -18.74 11.24 6.82
CA LYS A 427 -17.28 11.19 6.60
C LYS A 427 -16.83 12.00 5.38
N SER A 428 -17.45 11.81 4.22
CA SER A 428 -17.13 12.58 3.01
C SER A 428 -17.52 14.05 3.14
N THR A 429 -18.58 14.37 3.89
CA THR A 429 -18.92 15.76 4.20
C THR A 429 -17.87 16.41 5.09
N PHE A 430 -17.36 15.68 6.09
CA PHE A 430 -16.26 16.14 6.93
C PHE A 430 -14.97 16.32 6.12
N PHE A 431 -14.64 15.36 5.23
CA PHE A 431 -13.53 15.46 4.29
C PHE A 431 -13.60 16.75 3.47
N ASN A 432 -14.73 17.02 2.82
CA ASN A 432 -14.92 18.24 2.03
C ASN A 432 -14.85 19.53 2.87
N ALA A 433 -15.23 19.47 4.15
CA ALA A 433 -15.17 20.61 5.06
C ALA A 433 -13.73 21.00 5.42
N ILE A 434 -12.77 20.06 5.34
CA ILE A 434 -11.39 20.26 5.78
C ILE A 434 -10.39 20.38 4.63
N THR A 435 -10.75 19.96 3.41
CA THR A 435 -9.92 20.06 2.19
C THR A 435 -10.31 21.24 1.29
N ASP A 436 -10.68 22.38 1.88
CA ASP A 436 -11.24 23.54 1.15
C ASP A 436 -10.38 23.98 -0.08
N PRO A 437 -10.96 24.01 -1.31
CA PRO A 437 -10.25 24.29 -2.57
C PRO A 437 -9.52 25.63 -2.64
N GLN A 438 -10.01 26.66 -1.95
CA GLN A 438 -9.30 27.95 -1.91
C GLN A 438 -7.99 27.88 -1.12
N SER A 439 -7.87 26.91 -0.21
CA SER A 439 -6.65 26.65 0.55
C SER A 439 -5.65 25.76 -0.21
N GLU A 440 -6.14 24.98 -1.18
CA GLU A 440 -5.33 24.12 -2.06
C GLU A 440 -4.45 24.95 -3.00
N ALA A 441 -4.93 26.09 -3.51
CA ALA A 441 -4.16 26.99 -4.39
C ALA A 441 -2.89 27.58 -3.73
N ASP A 442 -2.90 27.79 -2.41
CA ASP A 442 -1.74 28.26 -1.65
C ASP A 442 -0.92 27.09 -1.04
N ALA A 443 -1.54 25.94 -0.76
CA ALA A 443 -0.88 24.75 -0.21
C ALA A 443 -0.08 23.96 -1.27
N ALA A 444 -0.53 23.95 -2.53
CA ALA A 444 0.11 23.23 -3.64
C ALA A 444 1.54 23.70 -3.95
N ARG A 445 1.94 24.91 -3.53
CA ARG A 445 3.29 25.45 -3.78
C ARG A 445 4.40 24.83 -2.91
N VAL A 446 4.08 24.05 -1.86
CA VAL A 446 5.08 23.66 -0.83
C VAL A 446 5.16 22.15 -0.57
N ALA A 447 4.21 21.33 -1.03
CA ALA A 447 4.20 19.89 -0.75
C ALA A 447 4.39 19.06 -2.03
N ALA A 448 5.63 18.87 -2.46
CA ALA A 448 5.97 17.93 -3.54
C ALA A 448 6.24 16.54 -2.94
N PHE A 449 5.31 15.58 -3.08
CA PHE A 449 5.61 14.15 -3.00
C PHE A 449 4.68 13.31 -3.89
N PRO A 450 5.18 12.18 -4.43
CA PRO A 450 4.67 11.53 -5.63
C PRO A 450 3.64 10.42 -5.37
N PHE A 451 2.76 10.25 -6.37
CA PHE A 451 1.58 9.37 -6.43
C PHE A 451 1.88 7.86 -6.45
N THR A 452 0.92 7.04 -5.95
CA THR A 452 0.72 5.66 -6.42
C THR A 452 -0.77 5.27 -6.48
N THR A 453 -1.32 5.18 -7.69
CA THR A 453 -2.69 4.77 -8.04
C THR A 453 -3.16 3.43 -7.43
N ILE A 454 -4.05 3.49 -6.44
CA ILE A 454 -5.48 3.05 -6.33
C ILE A 454 -5.86 3.46 -4.88
N GLU A 455 -6.06 4.76 -4.65
CA GLU A 455 -5.86 5.35 -3.32
C GLU A 455 -7.19 5.62 -2.57
N PRO A 456 -7.20 5.56 -1.22
CA PRO A 456 -8.21 6.28 -0.41
C PRO A 456 -8.33 7.74 -0.91
N ASN A 457 -9.47 8.42 -0.72
CA ASN A 457 -9.51 9.85 -1.06
C ASN A 457 -8.49 10.56 -0.16
N VAL A 458 -7.37 10.99 -0.73
CA VAL A 458 -6.33 11.73 -0.03
C VAL A 458 -6.50 13.20 -0.38
N GLY A 459 -6.64 14.04 0.64
CA GLY A 459 -6.72 15.49 0.48
C GLY A 459 -5.68 16.17 1.36
N THR A 460 -5.34 17.40 1.02
CA THR A 460 -4.54 18.26 1.89
C THR A 460 -5.43 19.27 2.59
N GLY A 461 -5.15 19.54 3.85
CA GLY A 461 -5.91 20.52 4.64
C GLY A 461 -5.04 21.18 5.69
N PHE A 462 -5.68 21.99 6.54
CA PHE A 462 -5.03 22.65 7.66
C PHE A 462 -5.71 22.27 8.97
N GLY A 463 -4.95 21.69 9.89
CA GLY A 463 -5.40 21.43 11.25
C GLY A 463 -4.92 22.52 12.23
N PRO A 464 -5.70 22.85 13.27
CA PRO A 464 -5.28 23.82 14.28
C PRO A 464 -4.24 23.22 15.22
N VAL A 465 -3.07 23.85 15.31
CA VAL A 465 -2.04 23.54 16.32
C VAL A 465 -1.82 24.76 17.20
N ARG A 466 -1.66 24.57 18.52
CA ARG A 466 -1.38 25.68 19.44
C ARG A 466 -0.17 26.48 18.97
N CYS A 467 -0.34 27.77 18.73
CA CYS A 467 0.76 28.61 18.27
C CYS A 467 1.65 29.04 19.45
N ALA A 468 2.96 29.07 19.22
CA ALA A 468 3.92 29.57 20.21
C ALA A 468 3.62 31.01 20.64
N CYS A 469 3.04 31.86 19.78
CA CYS A 469 2.74 33.26 20.12
C CYS A 469 1.78 33.38 21.32
N GLY A 470 0.72 32.56 21.37
CA GLY A 470 -0.23 32.56 22.47
C GLY A 470 0.34 31.94 23.75
N LEU A 471 1.33 31.05 23.64
CA LEU A 471 2.03 30.47 24.79
C LEU A 471 3.02 31.47 25.39
N LEU A 472 3.83 32.11 24.56
CA LEU A 472 4.88 33.04 24.97
C LEU A 472 4.34 34.32 25.61
N GLN A 473 3.15 34.79 25.22
CA GLN A 473 2.45 35.89 25.88
C GLN A 473 2.18 35.63 27.37
N ARG A 474 2.15 34.36 27.80
CA ARG A 474 1.94 33.95 29.20
C ARG A 474 3.24 33.70 29.96
N SER A 475 4.41 33.82 29.32
CA SER A 475 5.70 33.56 29.96
C SER A 475 6.07 34.68 30.94
N GLN A 476 6.67 34.31 32.07
CA GLN A 476 7.13 35.24 33.11
C GLN A 476 8.65 35.52 33.05
N GLU A 477 9.38 34.85 32.15
CA GLU A 477 10.86 34.78 32.15
C GLU A 477 11.55 35.74 31.16
N GLY A 478 10.90 36.82 30.73
CA GLY A 478 11.54 37.84 29.88
C GLY A 478 11.78 37.44 28.42
N ILE A 479 11.23 36.31 27.97
CA ILE A 479 11.09 35.99 26.54
C ILE A 479 10.01 36.90 25.94
N THR A 480 10.33 37.59 24.86
CA THR A 480 9.40 38.55 24.22
C THR A 480 9.37 38.35 22.71
N THR A 481 8.25 38.70 22.09
CA THR A 481 8.10 38.71 20.63
C THR A 481 8.23 40.13 20.11
N SER A 482 9.04 40.38 19.08
CA SER A 482 9.23 41.73 18.53
C SER A 482 8.27 42.06 17.37
N PHE A 483 7.45 41.11 16.93
CA PHE A 483 6.46 41.32 15.87
C PHE A 483 5.13 41.87 16.43
N PRO A 484 4.47 42.83 15.75
CA PRO A 484 3.22 43.43 16.21
C PRO A 484 2.02 42.48 16.09
N ALA A 485 2.06 41.57 15.12
CA ALA A 485 1.11 40.48 14.92
C ALA A 485 1.89 39.23 14.50
N CYS A 486 1.44 38.04 14.92
CA CYS A 486 2.15 36.80 14.64
C CYS A 486 2.14 36.48 13.14
N ASP A 487 3.33 36.20 12.61
CA ASP A 487 3.64 35.99 11.19
C ASP A 487 3.62 34.51 10.78
N ALA A 488 2.86 33.67 11.49
CA ALA A 488 2.72 32.24 11.17
C ALA A 488 2.36 32.06 9.68
N GLN A 489 3.14 31.22 8.97
CA GLN A 489 3.09 31.09 7.51
C GLN A 489 1.69 30.91 6.91
N TYR A 490 0.81 30.15 7.58
CA TYR A 490 -0.54 29.86 7.11
C TYR A 490 -1.61 30.59 7.95
N GLY A 491 -1.22 31.57 8.75
CA GLY A 491 -2.11 32.31 9.62
C GLY A 491 -2.63 31.52 10.83
N HIS A 492 -3.67 32.08 11.45
CA HIS A 492 -4.30 31.54 12.65
C HIS A 492 -5.76 31.16 12.38
N VAL A 493 -6.26 30.29 13.24
CA VAL A 493 -7.68 29.98 13.41
C VAL A 493 -8.04 30.14 14.89
N TYR A 494 -9.27 30.56 15.15
CA TYR A 494 -9.78 30.62 16.50
C TYR A 494 -9.98 29.20 17.06
N HIS A 495 -9.61 29.01 18.32
CA HIS A 495 -9.94 27.83 19.09
C HIS A 495 -10.25 28.26 20.52
N ARG A 496 -11.06 27.49 21.25
CA ARG A 496 -11.47 27.83 22.62
C ARG A 496 -10.32 28.11 23.60
N ASP A 497 -9.15 27.53 23.35
CA ASP A 497 -7.97 27.63 24.22
C ASP A 497 -6.97 28.73 23.79
N GLY A 498 -7.34 29.59 22.84
CA GLY A 498 -6.50 30.68 22.32
C GLY A 498 -6.10 30.50 20.85
N PRO A 499 -5.21 31.37 20.32
CA PRO A 499 -4.84 31.36 18.90
C PRO A 499 -4.11 30.08 18.52
N HIS A 500 -4.67 29.33 17.56
CA HIS A 500 -4.03 28.18 16.95
C HIS A 500 -3.52 28.57 15.57
N ARG A 501 -2.32 28.14 15.20
CA ARG A 501 -1.83 28.31 13.84
C ARG A 501 -2.39 27.20 12.95
N ARG A 502 -2.55 27.50 11.68
CA ARG A 502 -2.86 26.49 10.67
C ARG A 502 -1.60 25.69 10.36
N HIS A 503 -1.67 24.37 10.55
CA HIS A 503 -0.60 23.45 10.25
C HIS A 503 -1.04 22.51 9.12
N PRO A 504 -0.25 22.34 8.04
CA PRO A 504 -0.58 21.43 6.96
C PRO A 504 -0.76 20.00 7.45
N VAL A 505 -1.81 19.34 7.00
CA VAL A 505 -2.11 17.94 7.29
C VAL A 505 -2.55 17.24 6.01
N ILE A 506 -2.24 15.94 5.93
CA ILE A 506 -2.82 15.05 4.93
C ILE A 506 -4.04 14.39 5.58
N VAL A 507 -5.15 14.35 4.86
CA VAL A 507 -6.38 13.70 5.27
C VAL A 507 -6.60 12.52 4.36
N LYS A 508 -6.81 11.33 4.92
CA LYS A 508 -7.13 10.11 4.16
C LYS A 508 -8.52 9.63 4.52
N ASP A 509 -9.42 9.55 3.56
CA ASP A 509 -10.70 8.87 3.72
C ASP A 509 -10.48 7.35 3.60
N VAL A 510 -10.40 6.66 4.74
CA VAL A 510 -10.14 5.22 4.79
C VAL A 510 -11.41 4.49 4.36
N ALA A 511 -11.54 4.28 3.04
CA ALA A 511 -12.67 3.57 2.46
C ALA A 511 -12.58 2.07 2.80
N GLY A 512 -13.57 1.53 3.53
CA GLY A 512 -13.79 0.07 3.55
C GLY A 512 -13.99 -0.62 4.89
N LEU A 513 -14.53 0.04 5.93
CA LEU A 513 -15.14 -0.71 7.01
C LEU A 513 -16.51 -1.21 6.52
N VAL A 514 -16.55 -2.45 6.04
CA VAL A 514 -17.78 -3.24 5.87
C VAL A 514 -17.83 -4.23 7.02
N GLN A 515 -19.01 -4.46 7.59
CA GLN A 515 -19.17 -5.40 8.69
C GLN A 515 -18.68 -6.80 8.28
N GLY A 516 -17.74 -7.38 9.03
CA GLY A 516 -17.17 -8.70 8.74
C GLY A 516 -16.04 -8.69 7.71
N ALA A 517 -15.38 -7.55 7.49
CA ALA A 517 -14.21 -7.45 6.62
C ALA A 517 -13.04 -8.29 7.14
N TYR A 518 -12.93 -8.51 8.45
CA TYR A 518 -11.94 -9.44 9.04
C TYR A 518 -12.14 -10.90 8.60
N GLU A 519 -13.34 -11.30 8.20
CA GLU A 519 -13.66 -12.63 7.67
C GLU A 519 -13.34 -12.78 6.17
N GLY A 520 -12.70 -11.77 5.55
CA GLY A 520 -12.39 -11.77 4.11
C GLY A 520 -13.46 -11.15 3.22
N LYS A 521 -14.54 -10.57 3.80
CA LYS A 521 -15.57 -9.83 3.06
C LYS A 521 -15.16 -8.36 2.88
N GLY A 522 -14.14 -8.07 2.07
CA GLY A 522 -13.71 -6.67 1.83
C GLY A 522 -12.34 -6.53 1.17
N LYS A 523 -11.79 -5.30 1.17
CA LYS A 523 -10.49 -4.94 0.56
C LYS A 523 -9.23 -5.56 1.23
N GLY A 524 -9.40 -6.55 2.11
CA GLY A 524 -8.30 -7.31 2.73
C GLY A 524 -7.23 -6.42 3.40
N ASN A 525 -5.95 -6.71 3.10
CA ASN A 525 -4.78 -6.02 3.69
C ASN A 525 -4.65 -4.54 3.31
N GLN A 526 -5.31 -4.05 2.25
CA GLN A 526 -5.21 -2.64 1.82
C GLN A 526 -5.82 -1.69 2.86
N PHE A 527 -6.93 -2.09 3.50
CA PHE A 527 -7.57 -1.32 4.57
C PHE A 527 -6.62 -1.04 5.74
N LEU A 528 -5.84 -2.03 6.16
CA LEU A 528 -4.92 -1.84 7.28
C LEU A 528 -3.66 -1.12 6.91
N ASN A 529 -3.24 -1.18 5.64
CA ASN A 529 -2.19 -0.30 5.17
C ASN A 529 -2.63 1.16 5.30
N ASP A 530 -3.86 1.48 4.85
CA ASP A 530 -4.42 2.84 4.99
C ASP A 530 -4.58 3.26 6.46
N LEU A 531 -5.04 2.34 7.33
CA LEU A 531 -5.13 2.58 8.77
C LEU A 531 -3.76 2.78 9.42
N CYS A 532 -2.75 2.00 9.00
CA CYS A 532 -1.40 2.07 9.53
C CYS A 532 -0.63 3.29 9.03
N ASP A 533 -1.03 3.87 7.90
CA ASP A 533 -0.48 5.10 7.36
C ASP A 533 -0.86 6.33 8.18
N ALA A 534 -2.01 6.29 8.86
CA ALA A 534 -2.49 7.40 9.67
C ALA A 534 -1.69 7.54 10.97
N ASP A 535 -1.34 8.78 11.32
CA ASP A 535 -0.76 9.13 12.62
C ASP A 535 -1.85 9.23 13.71
N VAL A 536 -3.08 9.58 13.30
CA VAL A 536 -4.27 9.64 14.16
C VAL A 536 -5.52 9.30 13.37
N LEU A 537 -6.48 8.66 14.03
CA LEU A 537 -7.78 8.34 13.44
C LEU A 537 -8.88 9.28 13.94
N VAL A 538 -9.76 9.70 13.03
CA VAL A 538 -11.00 10.39 13.34
C VAL A 538 -12.16 9.46 13.01
N HIS A 539 -12.81 8.95 14.04
CA HIS A 539 -14.02 8.15 13.89
C HIS A 539 -15.24 9.07 13.79
N VAL A 540 -15.74 9.24 12.56
CA VAL A 540 -16.94 10.02 12.28
C VAL A 540 -18.18 9.17 12.57
N VAL A 541 -18.91 9.55 13.62
CA VAL A 541 -20.11 8.87 14.10
C VAL A 541 -21.32 9.78 13.96
N ASP A 542 -22.48 9.22 13.64
CA ASP A 542 -23.75 9.95 13.65
C ASP A 542 -24.20 10.23 15.10
N GLY A 543 -23.88 11.43 15.60
CA GLY A 543 -24.22 11.86 16.94
C GLY A 543 -25.71 12.14 17.15
N ALA A 544 -26.52 12.23 16.09
CA ALA A 544 -27.97 12.36 16.18
C ALA A 544 -28.69 11.01 16.09
N ALA A 545 -27.95 9.89 15.96
CA ALA A 545 -28.51 8.56 15.80
C ALA A 545 -29.61 8.49 14.73
N ALA A 546 -29.41 9.19 13.62
CA ALA A 546 -30.37 9.32 12.51
C ALA A 546 -30.07 8.35 11.35
N THR A 547 -29.23 7.34 11.60
CA THR A 547 -28.84 6.34 10.63
C THR A 547 -28.74 4.96 11.25
N GLU A 548 -29.19 3.95 10.51
CA GLU A 548 -29.06 2.53 10.85
C GLU A 548 -27.63 2.01 10.60
N ALA A 549 -27.41 0.71 10.86
CA ALA A 549 -26.11 0.06 10.69
C ALA A 549 -25.64 0.01 9.22
N ASP A 550 -26.56 -0.13 8.28
CA ASP A 550 -26.28 -0.15 6.84
C ASP A 550 -26.11 1.25 6.21
N GLY A 551 -26.26 2.30 7.02
CA GLY A 551 -26.19 3.70 6.59
C GLY A 551 -27.49 4.25 6.01
N THR A 552 -28.61 3.51 6.08
CA THR A 552 -29.93 4.03 5.75
C THR A 552 -30.41 5.06 6.79
N ALA A 553 -31.21 6.04 6.35
CA ALA A 553 -31.73 7.08 7.23
C ALA A 553 -32.89 6.55 8.07
N CYS A 554 -32.87 6.84 9.38
CA CYS A 554 -33.97 6.56 10.30
C CYS A 554 -34.36 7.83 11.05
N THR A 555 -35.40 7.76 11.89
CA THR A 555 -35.82 8.90 12.70
C THR A 555 -34.68 9.26 13.67
N PRO A 556 -34.27 10.54 13.77
CA PRO A 556 -33.21 10.95 14.70
C PRO A 556 -33.49 10.48 16.13
N GLY A 557 -32.55 9.72 16.70
CA GLY A 557 -32.65 9.12 18.03
C GLY A 557 -33.03 7.62 18.06
N GLU A 558 -33.47 7.05 16.95
CA GLU A 558 -33.82 5.61 16.86
C GLU A 558 -32.63 4.71 16.53
N GLY A 559 -31.64 5.23 15.79
CA GLY A 559 -30.40 4.51 15.48
C GLY A 559 -29.50 4.34 16.71
N SER A 560 -28.29 3.80 16.53
CA SER A 560 -27.34 3.60 17.63
C SER A 560 -25.93 4.04 17.29
N ALA A 561 -25.51 5.17 17.87
CA ALA A 561 -24.11 5.64 17.85
C ALA A 561 -23.18 4.72 18.68
N LEU A 562 -23.71 4.11 19.76
CA LEU A 562 -22.98 3.17 20.60
C LEU A 562 -22.51 1.95 19.80
N LYS A 563 -23.44 1.31 19.07
CA LYS A 563 -23.12 0.14 18.25
C LYS A 563 -22.10 0.43 17.17
N ASP A 564 -22.11 1.64 16.60
CA ASP A 564 -21.14 2.09 15.60
C ASP A 564 -19.71 2.16 16.19
N ILE A 565 -19.58 2.77 17.37
CA ILE A 565 -18.31 2.85 18.12
C ILE A 565 -17.77 1.46 18.46
N ASP A 566 -18.62 0.60 19.05
CA ASP A 566 -18.22 -0.76 19.43
C ASP A 566 -17.84 -1.60 18.21
N TRP A 567 -18.59 -1.49 17.11
CA TRP A 567 -18.33 -2.23 15.90
C TRP A 567 -16.97 -1.89 15.29
N VAL A 568 -16.65 -0.62 15.04
CA VAL A 568 -15.36 -0.22 14.45
C VAL A 568 -14.18 -0.72 15.29
N ARG A 569 -14.31 -0.66 16.61
CA ARG A 569 -13.28 -1.13 17.55
C ARG A 569 -13.13 -2.64 17.51
N ALA A 570 -14.25 -3.36 17.55
CA ALA A 570 -14.27 -4.81 17.48
C ALA A 570 -13.68 -5.30 16.15
N GLU A 571 -13.94 -4.60 15.04
CA GLU A 571 -13.41 -4.95 13.72
C GLU A 571 -11.87 -4.85 13.69
N VAL A 572 -11.31 -3.71 14.12
CA VAL A 572 -9.84 -3.51 14.18
C VAL A 572 -9.19 -4.48 15.16
N HIS A 573 -9.84 -4.74 16.30
CA HIS A 573 -9.36 -5.70 17.29
C HIS A 573 -9.33 -7.12 16.71
N SER A 574 -10.46 -7.62 16.22
CA SER A 574 -10.62 -8.98 15.70
C SER A 574 -9.62 -9.26 14.60
N TRP A 575 -9.38 -8.29 13.70
CA TRP A 575 -8.43 -8.48 12.63
C TRP A 575 -6.99 -8.71 13.13
N ILE A 576 -6.52 -7.91 14.09
CA ILE A 576 -5.16 -8.10 14.67
C ILE A 576 -5.11 -9.40 15.49
N TYR A 577 -6.17 -9.67 16.25
CA TYR A 577 -6.31 -10.88 17.05
C TYR A 577 -6.24 -12.13 16.19
N ASP A 578 -7.00 -12.21 15.09
CA ASP A 578 -7.04 -13.38 14.21
C ASP A 578 -5.69 -13.61 13.49
N ASN A 579 -4.96 -12.55 13.14
CA ASN A 579 -3.59 -12.67 12.60
C ASN A 579 -2.60 -13.23 13.63
N LEU A 580 -2.71 -12.85 14.90
CA LEU A 580 -1.87 -13.39 15.97
C LEU A 580 -2.30 -14.82 16.33
N ARG A 581 -3.61 -15.07 16.46
CA ARG A 581 -4.22 -16.36 16.83
C ARG A 581 -3.85 -17.44 15.82
N SER A 582 -4.00 -17.17 14.52
CA SER A 582 -3.65 -18.12 13.45
C SER A 582 -2.19 -18.58 13.48
N LYS A 583 -1.29 -17.79 14.08
CA LYS A 583 0.14 -18.09 14.20
C LYS A 583 0.58 -18.36 15.64
N TRP A 584 -0.36 -18.44 16.58
CA TRP A 584 -0.07 -18.48 18.02
C TRP A 584 0.78 -19.69 18.41
N PHE A 585 0.53 -20.85 17.79
CA PHE A 585 1.32 -22.06 18.03
C PHE A 585 2.80 -21.90 17.64
N SER A 586 3.10 -21.17 16.56
CA SER A 586 4.48 -20.86 16.19
C SER A 586 5.11 -19.84 17.16
N ILE A 587 4.31 -18.89 17.66
CA ILE A 587 4.74 -17.87 18.63
C ILE A 587 5.05 -18.50 19.99
N THR A 588 4.25 -19.46 20.47
CA THR A 588 4.52 -20.15 21.75
C THR A 588 5.80 -20.99 21.71
N ARG A 589 6.11 -21.60 20.55
CA ARG A 589 7.38 -22.30 20.30
C ARG A 589 8.57 -21.34 20.25
N GLN A 590 8.42 -20.19 19.59
CA GLN A 590 9.47 -19.17 19.44
C GLN A 590 8.94 -17.77 19.81
N PRO A 591 8.90 -17.42 21.12
CA PRO A 591 8.30 -16.18 21.63
C PRO A 591 8.90 -14.90 21.03
N ILE A 592 10.15 -14.96 20.55
CA ILE A 592 10.80 -13.84 19.87
C ILE A 592 10.07 -13.40 18.59
N LYS A 593 9.33 -14.31 17.94
CA LYS A 593 8.52 -14.03 16.74
C LYS A 593 7.38 -13.06 17.03
N LEU A 594 6.90 -12.96 18.28
CA LEU A 594 5.78 -12.08 18.64
C LEU A 594 6.05 -10.62 18.22
N ARG A 595 7.28 -10.13 18.42
CA ARG A 595 7.67 -8.77 18.01
C ARG A 595 7.59 -8.57 16.50
N SER A 596 8.00 -9.59 15.73
CA SER A 596 7.98 -9.54 14.27
C SER A 596 6.57 -9.49 13.69
N MET A 597 5.57 -10.01 14.41
CA MET A 597 4.17 -10.00 13.99
C MET A 597 3.59 -8.59 13.83
N PHE A 598 4.12 -7.61 14.56
CA PHE A 598 3.62 -6.24 14.50
C PHE A 598 4.37 -5.35 13.50
N THR A 599 5.39 -5.87 12.82
CA THR A 599 6.16 -5.10 11.82
C THR A 599 5.30 -4.67 10.63
N GLY A 600 4.33 -5.51 10.23
CA GLY A 600 3.33 -5.19 9.20
C GLY A 600 2.44 -4.00 9.56
N TYR A 601 2.36 -3.62 10.84
CA TYR A 601 1.59 -2.46 11.32
C TYR A 601 2.44 -1.21 11.54
N ARG A 602 3.68 -1.22 11.02
CA ARG A 602 4.68 -0.16 11.18
C ARG A 602 5.07 0.09 12.64
N SER A 603 4.94 -0.94 13.49
CA SER A 603 5.33 -0.88 14.89
C SER A 603 6.74 -1.42 15.09
N SER A 604 7.56 -0.68 15.84
CA SER A 604 8.92 -1.15 16.20
C SER A 604 8.86 -2.23 17.28
N PRO A 605 9.90 -3.08 17.37
CA PRO A 605 10.05 -4.00 18.50
C PRO A 605 9.98 -3.31 19.86
N THR A 606 10.59 -2.12 19.99
CA THR A 606 10.57 -1.31 21.22
C THR A 606 9.16 -0.86 21.61
N PHE A 607 8.33 -0.50 20.64
CA PHE A 607 6.93 -0.17 20.89
C PHE A 607 6.17 -1.40 21.40
N VAL A 608 6.37 -2.57 20.78
CA VAL A 608 5.72 -3.82 21.22
C VAL A 608 6.17 -4.22 22.63
N ASP A 609 7.45 -4.04 22.96
CA ASP A 609 7.99 -4.27 24.29
C ASP A 609 7.29 -3.43 25.35
N ARG A 610 6.99 -2.15 25.06
CA ARG A 610 6.20 -1.30 25.94
C ARG A 610 4.78 -1.82 26.13
N VAL A 611 4.13 -2.27 25.06
CA VAL A 611 2.78 -2.87 25.16
C VAL A 611 2.82 -4.12 26.06
N LEU A 612 3.81 -4.98 25.87
CA LEU A 612 3.99 -6.18 26.69
C LEU A 612 4.19 -5.84 28.17
N GLN A 613 5.02 -4.86 28.48
CA GLN A 613 5.22 -4.37 29.84
C GLN A 613 3.91 -3.84 30.45
N MET A 614 3.11 -3.08 29.69
CA MET A 614 1.81 -2.56 30.15
C MET A 614 0.79 -3.66 30.44
N VAL A 615 0.86 -4.78 29.71
CA VAL A 615 0.05 -5.98 29.99
C VAL A 615 0.57 -6.74 31.22
N GLY A 616 1.77 -6.40 31.72
CA GLY A 616 2.39 -7.00 32.91
C GLY A 616 3.39 -8.10 32.57
N VAL A 617 3.90 -8.14 31.34
CA VAL A 617 4.86 -9.14 30.87
C VAL A 617 6.29 -8.69 31.17
N ASN A 618 7.08 -9.58 31.75
CA ASN A 618 8.51 -9.37 31.91
C ASN A 618 9.24 -9.70 30.59
N LEU A 619 10.10 -8.78 30.13
CA LEU A 619 10.81 -8.91 28.86
C LEU A 619 12.06 -9.80 28.91
N ASP A 620 12.45 -10.28 30.09
CA ASP A 620 13.48 -11.31 30.23
C ASP A 620 13.14 -12.52 29.34
N PRO A 621 14.05 -13.00 28.47
CA PRO A 621 13.74 -14.04 27.48
C PRO A 621 13.18 -15.34 28.09
N VAL A 622 13.63 -15.72 29.29
CA VAL A 622 13.18 -16.93 29.97
C VAL A 622 11.77 -16.74 30.53
N GLN A 623 11.53 -15.60 31.20
CA GLN A 623 10.20 -15.28 31.74
C GLN A 623 9.18 -15.05 30.64
N LEU A 624 9.52 -14.29 29.59
CA LEU A 624 8.67 -14.08 28.43
C LEU A 624 8.23 -15.41 27.83
N SER A 625 9.17 -16.36 27.68
CA SER A 625 8.87 -17.68 27.14
C SER A 625 7.92 -18.49 28.01
N LYS A 626 8.06 -18.38 29.33
CA LYS A 626 7.16 -19.03 30.30
C LYS A 626 5.76 -18.41 30.27
N THR A 627 5.68 -17.09 30.26
CA THR A 627 4.42 -16.33 30.25
C THR A 627 3.62 -16.59 28.98
N ILE A 628 4.23 -16.46 27.79
CA ILE A 628 3.54 -16.66 26.51
C ILE A 628 3.00 -18.09 26.34
N ARG A 629 3.69 -19.10 26.87
CA ARG A 629 3.21 -20.50 26.85
C ARG A 629 1.98 -20.76 27.71
N GLN A 630 1.69 -19.88 28.67
CA GLN A 630 0.55 -20.00 29.58
C GLN A 630 -0.65 -19.17 29.14
N TRP A 631 -0.49 -18.33 28.11
CA TRP A 631 -1.55 -17.46 27.64
C TRP A 631 -2.64 -18.22 26.88
N GLY A 632 -3.89 -17.85 27.16
CA GLY A 632 -5.08 -18.22 26.42
C GLY A 632 -5.66 -17.04 25.63
N PRO A 633 -6.91 -17.18 25.14
CA PRO A 633 -7.62 -16.13 24.41
C PRO A 633 -7.71 -14.81 25.17
N VAL A 634 -7.99 -14.85 26.47
CA VAL A 634 -8.19 -13.66 27.32
C VAL A 634 -6.93 -12.79 27.39
N GLU A 635 -5.75 -13.41 27.60
CA GLU A 635 -4.49 -12.68 27.65
C GLU A 635 -4.14 -12.09 26.28
N LEU A 636 -4.41 -12.82 25.19
CA LEU A 636 -4.18 -12.31 23.83
C LEU A 636 -5.12 -11.15 23.49
N HIS A 637 -6.41 -11.23 23.83
CA HIS A 637 -7.35 -10.12 23.70
C HIS A 637 -6.90 -8.90 24.50
N THR A 638 -6.37 -9.09 25.70
CA THR A 638 -5.81 -8.01 26.52
C THR A 638 -4.60 -7.35 25.84
N LEU A 639 -3.68 -8.15 25.29
CA LEU A 639 -2.54 -7.63 24.52
C LEU A 639 -3.00 -6.79 23.32
N VAL A 640 -3.96 -7.31 22.54
CA VAL A 640 -4.47 -6.63 21.35
C VAL A 640 -5.22 -5.35 21.72
N ALA A 641 -6.04 -5.35 22.78
CA ALA A 641 -6.75 -4.15 23.22
C ALA A 641 -5.80 -3.01 23.63
N VAL A 642 -4.75 -3.32 24.41
CA VAL A 642 -3.72 -2.33 24.78
C VAL A 642 -2.94 -1.87 23.55
N TYR A 643 -2.58 -2.79 22.66
CA TYR A 643 -1.88 -2.47 21.42
C TYR A 643 -2.68 -1.50 20.54
N VAL A 644 -3.97 -1.80 20.29
CA VAL A 644 -4.84 -0.98 19.43
C VAL A 644 -4.96 0.44 19.98
N ARG A 645 -5.19 0.59 21.29
CA ARG A 645 -5.33 1.90 21.94
C ARG A 645 -4.07 2.76 21.86
N LEU A 646 -2.89 2.15 21.93
CA LEU A 646 -1.62 2.86 21.83
C LEU A 646 -1.23 3.15 20.38
N ARG A 647 -1.48 2.21 19.46
CA ARG A 647 -1.05 2.30 18.07
C ARG A 647 -1.98 3.17 17.22
N PHE A 648 -3.27 3.13 17.52
CA PHE A 648 -4.31 3.81 16.75
C PHE A 648 -5.02 4.82 17.66
N PRO A 649 -4.36 5.94 18.03
CA PRO A 649 -5.02 6.99 18.77
C PRO A 649 -6.22 7.49 17.97
N MET A 650 -7.37 7.62 18.63
CA MET A 650 -8.64 7.94 17.98
C MET A 650 -9.35 9.11 18.66
N VAL A 651 -9.97 9.96 17.86
CA VAL A 651 -10.98 10.94 18.29
C VAL A 651 -12.32 10.53 17.71
N VAL A 652 -13.37 10.55 18.54
CA VAL A 652 -14.73 10.28 18.06
C VAL A 652 -15.42 11.61 17.74
N ALA A 653 -15.57 11.88 16.45
CA ALA A 653 -16.24 13.06 15.92
C ALA A 653 -17.74 12.78 15.81
N LEU A 654 -18.52 13.36 16.72
CA LEU A 654 -19.97 13.19 16.77
C LEU A 654 -20.63 14.20 15.83
N ASN A 655 -20.85 13.76 14.60
CA ASN A 655 -21.44 14.57 13.54
C ASN A 655 -22.96 14.72 13.71
N LYS A 656 -23.57 15.63 12.93
CA LYS A 656 -25.01 15.94 12.95
C LYS A 656 -25.50 16.56 14.26
N ALA A 657 -24.60 17.26 14.98
CA ALA A 657 -24.98 18.03 16.17
C ALA A 657 -25.96 19.18 15.88
N ASP A 658 -26.18 19.51 14.59
CA ASP A 658 -27.23 20.43 14.12
C ASP A 658 -28.67 19.90 14.32
N ILE A 659 -28.86 18.69 14.85
CA ILE A 659 -30.16 18.14 15.26
C ILE A 659 -30.23 18.05 16.80
N PRO A 660 -30.37 19.18 17.53
CA PRO A 660 -30.25 19.23 18.99
C PRO A 660 -31.14 18.26 19.76
N SER A 661 -32.37 18.06 19.28
CA SER A 661 -33.39 17.22 19.94
C SER A 661 -32.97 15.76 20.06
N ALA A 662 -32.20 15.26 19.08
CA ALA A 662 -31.70 13.89 19.07
C ALA A 662 -30.25 13.79 19.55
N PHE A 663 -29.44 14.82 19.29
CA PHE A 663 -28.02 14.84 19.66
C PHE A 663 -27.78 14.83 21.17
N THR A 664 -28.49 15.68 21.92
CA THR A 664 -28.20 15.89 23.36
C THR A 664 -28.34 14.60 24.19
N PRO A 665 -29.43 13.81 24.06
CA PRO A 665 -29.56 12.54 24.78
C PRO A 665 -28.48 11.51 24.41
N VAL A 666 -28.16 11.40 23.12
CA VAL A 666 -27.11 10.48 22.62
C VAL A 666 -25.75 10.87 23.18
N TYR A 667 -25.41 12.16 23.16
CA TYR A 667 -24.14 12.67 23.69
C TYR A 667 -23.97 12.38 25.18
N GLU A 668 -25.01 12.60 26.00
CA GLU A 668 -24.97 12.28 27.42
C GLU A 668 -24.81 10.78 27.67
N GLN A 669 -25.50 9.95 26.90
CA GLN A 669 -25.39 8.50 26.99
C GLN A 669 -23.96 8.03 26.68
N LEU A 670 -23.37 8.51 25.58
CA LEU A 670 -22.00 8.16 25.18
C LEU A 670 -20.97 8.54 26.23
N ARG A 671 -21.07 9.74 26.82
CA ARG A 671 -20.15 10.19 27.87
C ARG A 671 -20.26 9.39 29.17
N ARG A 672 -21.44 8.87 29.49
CA ARG A 672 -21.63 7.97 30.64
C ARG A 672 -21.01 6.59 30.37
N GLN A 673 -21.17 6.08 29.16
CA GLN A 673 -20.69 4.76 28.77
C GLN A 673 -19.16 4.71 28.58
N TYR A 674 -18.56 5.74 27.96
CA TYR A 674 -17.11 5.84 27.75
C TYR A 674 -16.57 7.15 28.33
N PRO A 675 -16.33 7.22 29.65
CA PRO A 675 -15.93 8.45 30.33
C PRO A 675 -14.52 8.93 29.94
N THR A 676 -13.68 8.03 29.46
CA THR A 676 -12.29 8.28 29.04
C THR A 676 -12.17 8.68 27.57
N GLU A 677 -13.25 8.51 26.79
CA GLU A 677 -13.22 8.72 25.36
C GLU A 677 -13.35 10.20 24.97
N ARG A 678 -12.61 10.59 23.92
CA ARG A 678 -12.62 11.96 23.42
C ARG A 678 -13.73 12.15 22.39
N PHE A 679 -14.92 12.48 22.88
CA PHE A 679 -16.06 12.88 22.05
C PHE A 679 -16.01 14.36 21.72
N VAL A 680 -15.96 14.68 20.42
CA VAL A 680 -16.01 16.06 19.92
C VAL A 680 -17.25 16.24 19.04
N PRO A 681 -18.25 17.02 19.49
CA PRO A 681 -19.43 17.35 18.68
C PRO A 681 -19.06 18.18 17.45
N MET A 682 -19.70 17.91 16.31
CA MET A 682 -19.56 18.73 15.11
C MET A 682 -20.81 18.72 14.21
N SER A 683 -20.88 19.70 13.31
CA SER A 683 -21.78 19.70 12.16
C SER A 683 -20.97 19.97 10.87
N ALA A 684 -20.53 18.88 10.22
CA ALA A 684 -19.83 18.96 8.95
C ALA A 684 -20.72 19.59 7.85
N ARG A 685 -22.03 19.36 7.92
CA ARG A 685 -23.00 19.91 6.97
C ARG A 685 -23.06 21.43 7.05
N THR A 686 -23.06 22.01 8.25
CA THR A 686 -23.08 23.47 8.44
C THR A 686 -21.76 24.11 8.04
N GLU A 687 -20.63 23.47 8.35
CA GLU A 687 -19.31 23.94 7.89
C GLU A 687 -19.23 23.97 6.35
N CYS A 688 -19.61 22.89 5.66
CA CYS A 688 -19.66 22.87 4.20
C CYS A 688 -20.60 23.93 3.61
N ALA A 689 -21.74 24.19 4.26
CA ALA A 689 -22.66 25.23 3.83
C ALA A 689 -22.02 26.63 3.93
N LEU A 690 -21.35 26.94 5.05
CA LEU A 690 -20.61 28.19 5.25
C LEU A 690 -19.50 28.36 4.22
N LEU A 691 -18.69 27.33 3.99
CA LEU A 691 -17.59 27.36 3.02
C LEU A 691 -18.11 27.56 1.59
N SER A 692 -19.18 26.85 1.21
CA SER A 692 -19.84 27.02 -0.09
C SER A 692 -20.41 28.44 -0.27
N LEU A 693 -21.05 29.01 0.76
CA LEU A 693 -21.54 30.39 0.73
C LEU A 693 -20.40 31.40 0.67
N ARG A 694 -19.26 31.14 1.33
CA ARG A 694 -18.07 31.98 1.30
C ARG A 694 -17.44 32.01 -0.09
N GLN A 695 -17.33 30.85 -0.74
CA GLN A 695 -16.84 30.73 -2.12
C GLN A 695 -17.70 31.52 -3.10
N ARG A 696 -19.03 31.56 -2.87
CA ARG A 696 -19.99 32.39 -3.62
C ARG A 696 -19.97 33.87 -3.23
N GLY A 697 -19.14 34.28 -2.26
CA GLY A 697 -19.05 35.64 -1.77
C GLY A 697 -20.25 36.10 -0.94
N VAL A 698 -21.17 35.21 -0.54
CA VAL A 698 -22.41 35.56 0.17
C VAL A 698 -22.16 35.85 1.65
N VAL A 699 -21.20 35.13 2.25
CA VAL A 699 -20.80 35.28 3.66
C VAL A 699 -19.31 35.57 3.76
N ARG A 700 -18.95 36.35 4.77
CA ARG A 700 -17.59 36.41 5.30
C ARG A 700 -17.53 35.49 6.51
N TYR A 701 -16.71 34.45 6.41
CA TYR A 701 -16.55 33.42 7.43
C TYR A 701 -15.16 32.81 7.31
N GLN A 702 -14.45 32.64 8.43
CA GLN A 702 -13.26 31.81 8.49
C GLN A 702 -13.61 30.50 9.20
N SER A 703 -13.18 29.37 8.64
CA SER A 703 -13.42 28.04 9.25
C SER A 703 -12.98 28.03 10.71
N GLY A 704 -13.88 27.65 11.62
CA GLY A 704 -13.66 27.65 13.07
C GLY A 704 -14.13 28.93 13.79
N ASP A 705 -14.62 29.93 13.08
CA ASP A 705 -15.18 31.13 13.71
C ASP A 705 -16.50 30.83 14.43
N LYS A 706 -16.74 31.60 15.50
CA LYS A 706 -18.00 31.55 16.27
C LYS A 706 -19.16 32.27 15.60
N GLU A 707 -18.86 33.10 14.61
CA GLU A 707 -19.80 33.99 13.96
C GLU A 707 -19.52 34.03 12.46
N TYR A 708 -20.52 34.38 11.67
CA TYR A 708 -20.41 34.62 10.24
C TYR A 708 -21.14 35.93 9.91
N HIS A 709 -20.69 36.61 8.86
CA HIS A 709 -21.29 37.86 8.43
C HIS A 709 -21.88 37.72 7.04
N LEU A 710 -23.20 37.87 6.91
CA LEU A 710 -23.86 37.98 5.61
C LEU A 710 -23.48 39.30 4.94
N GLN A 711 -23.20 39.24 3.63
CA GLN A 711 -23.03 40.47 2.85
C GLN A 711 -24.33 41.28 2.79
N PRO A 712 -24.24 42.60 2.61
CA PRO A 712 -25.40 43.47 2.45
C PRO A 712 -26.38 42.97 1.37
N ALA A 713 -27.67 43.24 1.56
CA ALA A 713 -28.73 42.75 0.66
C ALA A 713 -28.50 43.18 -0.81
N GLU A 714 -28.00 44.40 -1.03
CA GLU A 714 -27.67 44.91 -2.37
C GLU A 714 -26.57 44.11 -3.05
N GLU A 715 -25.53 43.73 -2.30
CA GLU A 715 -24.38 42.98 -2.83
C GLU A 715 -24.76 41.53 -3.11
N ARG A 716 -25.59 40.92 -2.24
CA ARG A 716 -26.17 39.60 -2.49
C ARG A 716 -27.09 39.60 -3.71
N ALA A 717 -27.92 40.62 -3.87
CA ALA A 717 -28.79 40.75 -5.04
C ALA A 717 -27.98 40.89 -6.34
N ARG A 718 -26.83 41.58 -6.31
CA ARG A 718 -25.91 41.67 -7.45
C ARG A 718 -25.30 40.31 -7.80
N LEU A 719 -24.83 39.56 -6.81
CA LEU A 719 -24.26 38.21 -7.02
C LEU A 719 -25.30 37.24 -7.60
N GLN A 720 -26.56 37.35 -7.18
CA GLN A 720 -27.66 36.48 -7.63
C GLN A 720 -28.10 36.74 -9.08
N GLN A 721 -27.82 37.91 -9.68
CA GLN A 721 -28.25 38.24 -11.04
C GLN A 721 -27.75 37.26 -12.11
N SER A 722 -26.60 36.62 -11.87
CA SER A 722 -25.99 35.64 -12.78
C SER A 722 -26.37 34.19 -12.47
N TRP A 723 -27.17 33.94 -11.44
CA TRP A 723 -27.46 32.58 -10.96
C TRP A 723 -28.73 32.01 -11.59
N SER A 724 -28.77 30.69 -11.70
CA SER A 724 -29.97 29.92 -11.98
C SER A 724 -30.94 29.92 -10.78
N LYS A 725 -32.22 29.61 -11.02
CA LYS A 725 -33.23 29.50 -9.95
C LYS A 725 -32.88 28.40 -8.96
N GLU A 726 -32.24 27.34 -9.43
CA GLU A 726 -31.76 26.23 -8.62
C GLU A 726 -30.64 26.67 -7.65
N GLU A 727 -29.69 27.49 -8.13
CA GLU A 727 -28.60 28.04 -7.32
C GLU A 727 -29.10 29.04 -6.28
N GLU A 728 -30.07 29.89 -6.63
CA GLU A 728 -30.73 30.80 -5.68
C GLU A 728 -31.43 30.01 -4.56
N LYS A 729 -32.17 28.95 -4.92
CA LYS A 729 -32.86 28.09 -3.96
C LYS A 729 -31.89 27.34 -3.05
N ASP A 730 -30.81 26.78 -3.60
CA ASP A 730 -29.73 26.14 -2.83
C ASP A 730 -29.07 27.13 -1.86
N CYS A 731 -28.75 28.34 -2.33
CA CYS A 731 -28.18 29.40 -1.49
C CYS A 731 -29.13 29.77 -0.33
N ALA A 732 -30.41 29.99 -0.62
CA ALA A 732 -31.40 30.34 0.40
C ALA A 732 -31.56 29.22 1.44
N ALA A 733 -31.56 27.95 1.00
CA ALA A 733 -31.62 26.80 1.88
C ALA A 733 -30.40 26.70 2.81
N LYS A 734 -29.19 26.93 2.27
CA LYS A 734 -27.94 26.93 3.05
C LYS A 734 -27.90 28.07 4.06
N VAL A 735 -28.28 29.30 3.66
CA VAL A 735 -28.35 30.45 4.59
C VAL A 735 -29.29 30.15 5.74
N LYS A 736 -30.51 29.67 5.45
CA LYS A 736 -31.48 29.29 6.48
C LYS A 736 -30.94 28.21 7.42
N GLN A 737 -30.25 27.21 6.88
CA GLN A 737 -29.63 26.15 7.68
C GLN A 737 -28.56 26.71 8.64
N VAL A 738 -27.69 27.60 8.15
CA VAL A 738 -26.64 28.23 8.95
C VAL A 738 -27.25 29.13 10.03
N GLU A 739 -28.24 29.95 9.67
CA GLU A 739 -29.00 30.78 10.62
C GLU A 739 -29.58 29.94 11.75
N GLN A 740 -30.31 28.86 11.40
CA GLN A 740 -30.90 27.95 12.38
C GLN A 740 -29.84 27.33 13.31
N PHE A 741 -28.67 26.92 12.77
CA PHE A 741 -27.60 26.35 13.58
C PHE A 741 -27.09 27.32 14.64
N PHE A 742 -26.73 28.55 14.25
CA PHE A 742 -26.21 29.54 15.20
C PHE A 742 -27.29 30.08 16.14
N GLU A 743 -28.55 30.17 15.72
CA GLU A 743 -29.68 30.56 16.58
C GLU A 743 -29.97 29.53 17.68
N THR A 744 -29.81 28.24 17.39
CA THR A 744 -30.04 27.18 18.39
C THR A 744 -28.94 27.09 19.46
N HIS A 745 -27.77 27.71 19.22
CA HIS A 745 -26.63 27.76 20.14
C HIS A 745 -26.19 26.39 20.70
N VAL A 746 -26.44 25.30 19.97
CA VAL A 746 -26.07 23.93 20.42
C VAL A 746 -24.56 23.81 20.59
N LEU A 747 -23.81 24.38 19.64
CA LEU A 747 -22.36 24.44 19.67
C LEU A 747 -21.90 25.89 19.46
N PRO A 748 -20.79 26.30 20.10
CA PRO A 748 -20.24 27.64 19.94
C PRO A 748 -19.60 27.88 18.56
N THR A 749 -19.24 26.80 17.86
CA THR A 749 -18.63 26.75 16.52
C THR A 749 -19.22 25.54 15.80
N THR A 750 -18.86 25.31 14.54
CA THR A 750 -19.28 24.10 13.81
C THR A 750 -18.64 22.81 14.34
N GLY A 751 -17.60 22.89 15.19
CA GLY A 751 -16.92 21.73 15.78
C GLY A 751 -15.89 21.05 14.87
N VAL A 752 -15.84 21.38 13.58
CA VAL A 752 -14.95 20.71 12.60
C VAL A 752 -13.48 20.96 12.92
N GLN A 753 -13.12 22.21 13.25
CA GLN A 753 -11.74 22.55 13.61
C GLN A 753 -11.36 22.00 14.98
N GLU A 754 -12.30 21.90 15.92
CA GLU A 754 -12.09 21.28 17.22
C GLU A 754 -11.79 19.78 17.11
N VAL A 755 -12.46 19.06 16.20
CA VAL A 755 -12.15 17.65 15.91
C VAL A 755 -10.71 17.52 15.42
N LEU A 756 -10.29 18.34 14.45
CA LEU A 756 -8.92 18.33 13.94
C LEU A 756 -7.91 18.71 15.02
N ALA A 757 -8.18 19.75 15.81
CA ALA A 757 -7.30 20.19 16.88
C ALA A 757 -7.08 19.07 17.90
N GLU A 758 -8.15 18.36 18.25
CA GLU A 758 -8.08 17.25 19.19
C GLU A 758 -7.35 16.04 18.61
N ALA A 759 -7.55 15.74 17.33
CA ALA A 759 -6.83 14.68 16.64
C ALA A 759 -5.32 14.98 16.60
N LEU A 760 -4.94 16.21 16.24
CA LEU A 760 -3.52 16.60 16.19
C LEU A 760 -2.84 16.64 17.55
N ARG A 761 -3.59 16.85 18.64
CA ARG A 761 -3.06 16.71 20.02
C ARG A 761 -2.72 15.28 20.39
N LEU A 762 -3.41 14.30 19.79
CA LEU A 762 -3.13 12.89 20.02
C LEU A 762 -1.97 12.36 19.19
N CYS A 763 -1.58 13.05 18.12
CA CYS A 763 -0.43 12.66 17.32
C CYS A 763 0.85 12.61 18.20
N PRO A 764 1.66 11.55 18.10
CA PRO A 764 2.89 11.38 18.89
C PRO A 764 4.05 12.23 18.34
N VAL A 765 3.81 13.53 18.18
CA VAL A 765 4.75 14.49 17.60
C VAL A 765 5.06 15.63 18.55
N THR A 766 6.18 16.28 18.30
CA THR A 766 6.65 17.47 18.99
C THR A 766 6.78 18.60 17.98
N PHE A 767 6.13 19.72 18.27
CA PHE A 767 6.18 20.90 17.41
C PHE A 767 7.36 21.79 17.77
N VAL A 768 8.22 22.06 16.79
CA VAL A 768 9.38 22.95 16.94
C VAL A 768 9.19 24.19 16.09
N TYR A 769 9.51 25.35 16.64
CA TYR A 769 9.35 26.66 16.00
C TYR A 769 10.72 27.31 15.79
N PRO A 770 11.43 27.01 14.69
CA PRO A 770 12.78 27.52 14.51
C PRO A 770 12.81 29.06 14.48
N VAL A 771 13.58 29.64 15.39
CA VAL A 771 13.81 31.09 15.48
C VAL A 771 15.27 31.44 15.19
N THR A 772 15.52 32.68 14.79
CA THR A 772 16.88 33.17 14.53
C THR A 772 17.55 33.79 15.75
N GLN A 773 16.78 34.12 16.79
CA GLN A 773 17.28 34.83 17.97
C GLN A 773 16.42 34.55 19.21
N LEU A 774 17.10 34.50 20.36
CA LEU A 774 16.54 34.50 21.72
C LEU A 774 17.27 35.58 22.56
N PRO A 775 16.66 36.12 23.64
CA PRO A 775 15.31 35.85 24.14
C PRO A 775 14.21 36.63 23.41
N VAL A 776 14.58 37.52 22.49
CA VAL A 776 13.62 38.29 21.67
C VAL A 776 13.38 37.55 20.36
N ILE A 777 12.19 36.98 20.21
CA ILE A 777 11.80 36.18 19.04
C ILE A 777 11.29 37.10 17.94
N PRO A 778 11.96 37.16 16.78
CA PRO A 778 11.60 38.08 15.70
C PRO A 778 10.53 37.56 14.75
N SER A 779 10.35 36.24 14.67
CA SER A 779 9.45 35.57 13.73
C SER A 779 9.08 34.19 14.25
N LEU A 780 7.83 33.77 14.03
CA LEU A 780 7.31 32.41 14.24
C LEU A 780 6.79 31.82 12.92
N LEU A 781 7.36 32.27 11.80
CA LEU A 781 6.93 31.92 10.46
C LEU A 781 6.76 30.40 10.28
N ARG A 782 7.74 29.61 10.74
CA ARG A 782 7.81 28.15 10.49
C ARG A 782 7.40 27.33 11.72
N CYS A 783 6.89 26.13 11.47
CA CYS A 783 6.62 25.10 12.47
C CYS A 783 6.92 23.73 11.88
N LEU A 784 7.77 22.97 12.54
CA LEU A 784 8.13 21.60 12.19
C LEU A 784 7.39 20.62 13.10
N SER A 785 6.88 19.55 12.52
CA SER A 785 6.32 18.38 13.22
C SER A 785 7.37 17.27 13.23
N LEU A 786 8.02 17.09 14.37
CA LEU A 786 9.02 16.04 14.59
C LEU A 786 8.43 14.91 15.41
N ARG A 787 9.00 13.70 15.31
CA ARG A 787 8.59 12.61 16.19
C ARG A 787 8.93 12.94 17.65
N LYS A 788 8.07 12.51 18.56
CA LYS A 788 8.41 12.55 19.98
C LYS A 788 9.66 11.71 20.25
N GLY A 789 10.60 12.26 21.02
CA GLY A 789 11.92 11.62 21.24
C GLY A 789 12.97 11.93 20.18
N CYS A 790 12.67 12.76 19.17
CA CYS A 790 13.71 13.23 18.25
C CYS A 790 14.86 13.93 19.01
N THR A 791 16.08 13.83 18.50
CA THR A 791 17.26 14.48 19.09
C THR A 791 17.51 15.86 18.48
N ALA A 792 18.30 16.69 19.17
CA ALA A 792 18.74 17.97 18.63
C ALA A 792 19.56 17.83 17.32
N GLU A 793 20.32 16.73 17.16
CA GLU A 793 20.99 16.41 15.89
C GLU A 793 19.99 16.18 14.75
N GLU A 794 18.94 15.40 15.01
CA GLU A 794 17.94 15.12 13.99
C GLU A 794 17.20 16.39 13.56
N LEU A 795 16.87 17.28 14.50
CA LEU A 795 16.32 18.61 14.21
C LEU A 795 17.28 19.40 13.30
N PHE A 796 18.56 19.45 13.65
CA PHE A 796 19.58 20.14 12.84
C PHE A 796 19.64 19.58 11.42
N ASN A 797 19.64 18.25 11.27
CA ASN A 797 19.67 17.58 9.99
C ASN A 797 18.41 17.89 9.15
N VAL A 798 17.23 17.96 9.77
CA VAL A 798 15.99 18.39 9.10
C VAL A 798 16.14 19.81 8.59
N MET A 799 16.55 20.75 9.44
CA MET A 799 16.68 22.16 9.07
C MET A 799 17.76 22.37 7.99
N SER A 800 18.84 21.60 8.05
CA SER A 800 19.92 21.63 7.05
C SER A 800 19.45 21.07 5.70
N HIS A 801 18.72 19.96 5.68
CA HIS A 801 18.14 19.40 4.46
C HIS A 801 17.13 20.36 3.81
N GLN A 802 16.38 21.11 4.61
CA GLN A 802 15.48 22.18 4.15
C GLN A 802 16.23 23.45 3.70
N LYS A 803 17.57 23.46 3.78
CA LYS A 803 18.45 24.60 3.44
C LYS A 803 18.16 25.86 4.26
N TRP A 804 17.68 25.70 5.50
CA TRP A 804 17.42 26.82 6.39
C TRP A 804 18.66 27.23 7.18
N ILE A 805 19.55 26.27 7.44
CA ILE A 805 20.82 26.44 8.12
C ILE A 805 21.90 25.62 7.39
N ASP A 806 23.16 25.99 7.57
CA ASP A 806 24.32 25.29 7.01
C ASP A 806 25.42 25.15 8.08
N GLY A 807 26.41 24.29 7.84
CA GLY A 807 27.57 24.08 8.71
C GLY A 807 27.49 22.83 9.59
N LYS A 808 28.07 22.92 10.80
CA LYS A 808 28.12 21.81 11.76
C LYS A 808 27.34 22.18 13.03
N TYR A 809 26.69 21.19 13.64
CA TYR A 809 26.08 21.36 14.95
C TYR A 809 27.12 21.79 15.99
N VAL A 810 26.87 22.90 16.69
CA VAL A 810 27.69 23.36 17.82
C VAL A 810 26.88 23.34 19.11
N ARG A 811 25.75 24.05 19.12
CA ARG A 811 24.81 24.14 20.25
C ARG A 811 23.39 24.38 19.74
N CYS A 812 22.40 24.02 20.55
CA CYS A 812 21.01 24.40 20.34
C CYS A 812 20.50 25.06 21.62
N GLU A 813 20.12 26.33 21.52
CA GLU A 813 19.43 27.06 22.59
C GLU A 813 17.95 27.07 22.22
N ALA A 814 17.10 26.63 23.14
CA ALA A 814 15.67 26.49 22.90
C ALA A 814 14.88 27.09 24.06
N VAL A 815 13.65 27.52 23.79
CA VAL A 815 12.70 27.93 24.83
C VAL A 815 11.60 26.89 24.92
N SER A 816 11.37 26.36 26.13
CA SER A 816 10.27 25.43 26.37
C SER A 816 8.92 26.11 26.21
N LEU A 817 8.03 25.45 25.45
CA LEU A 817 6.64 25.83 25.29
C LEU A 817 5.69 24.85 26.02
N SER A 818 6.22 23.92 26.81
CA SER A 818 5.40 23.04 27.64
C SER A 818 4.66 23.84 28.71
N GLU A 819 3.39 23.53 28.96
CA GLU A 819 2.52 24.33 29.84
C GLU A 819 3.09 24.51 31.25
N GLU A 820 3.85 23.54 31.75
CA GLU A 820 4.47 23.56 33.09
C GLU A 820 5.73 24.43 33.18
N ARG A 821 6.42 24.68 32.05
CA ARG A 821 7.73 25.37 32.01
C ARG A 821 7.82 26.35 30.84
N VAL A 822 6.72 27.03 30.50
CA VAL A 822 6.68 27.98 29.38
C VAL A 822 7.67 29.11 29.61
N GLY A 823 8.60 29.31 28.67
CA GLY A 823 9.61 30.37 28.73
C GLY A 823 10.98 29.92 29.23
N ALA A 824 11.09 28.72 29.81
CA ALA A 824 12.35 28.19 30.32
C ALA A 824 13.36 27.97 29.20
N VAL A 825 14.54 28.58 29.31
CA VAL A 825 15.64 28.38 28.37
C VAL A 825 16.31 27.05 28.63
N VAL A 826 16.43 26.22 27.58
CA VAL A 826 17.04 24.91 27.59
C VAL A 826 18.20 24.89 26.61
N ASN A 827 19.36 24.44 27.07
CA ASN A 827 20.52 24.21 26.22
C ASN A 827 20.60 22.72 25.89
N LEU A 828 20.39 22.38 24.62
CA LEU A 828 20.39 21.01 24.15
C LEU A 828 21.75 20.67 23.54
N ARG A 829 22.32 19.55 23.99
CA ARG A 829 23.44 18.89 23.33
C ARG A 829 22.92 18.04 22.18
N LYS A 830 23.83 17.66 21.30
CA LYS A 830 23.57 16.89 20.09
C LYS A 830 22.71 15.63 20.30
N VAL A 831 22.95 14.93 21.41
CA VAL A 831 22.27 13.68 21.80
C VAL A 831 21.04 13.87 22.69
N ASP A 832 20.78 15.11 23.14
CA ASP A 832 19.64 15.36 24.02
C ASP A 832 18.34 15.29 23.21
N THR A 833 17.32 14.66 23.80
CA THR A 833 15.99 14.47 23.20
C THR A 833 15.10 15.68 23.44
N LEU A 834 14.24 15.99 22.46
CA LEU A 834 13.27 17.07 22.57
C LEU A 834 12.12 16.64 23.49
N GLN A 835 12.02 17.27 24.66
CA GLN A 835 11.09 16.89 25.74
C GLN A 835 9.65 17.44 25.58
N GLY A 836 9.38 18.20 24.51
CA GLY A 836 8.10 18.85 24.30
C GLY A 836 8.20 19.94 23.24
N PRO A 837 7.15 20.74 23.03
CA PRO A 837 7.20 21.82 22.04
C PRO A 837 8.22 22.88 22.44
N LEU A 838 8.99 23.38 21.46
CA LEU A 838 10.12 24.28 21.67
C LEU A 838 10.12 25.40 20.62
N CYS A 839 10.56 26.61 21.01
CA CYS A 839 11.07 27.62 20.07
C CYS A 839 12.58 27.47 19.92
#